data_AF-A0A9P1DEA0-F1
#
_entry.id   AF-A0A9P1DEA0-F1
#
_cell.length_a   1.000
_cell.length_b   1.000
_cell.length_c   1.000
_cell.angle_alpha   90.00
_cell.angle_beta   90.00
_cell.angle_gamma   90.00
#
_symmetry.space_group_name_H-M   'P 1'
#
loop_
_entity.id
_entity.type
_entity.pdbx_description
1 polymer ?
#
loop_
_entity_poly.entity_id
_entity_poly.type
_entity_poly.pdbx_seq_one_letter_code
_entity_poly.pdbx_strand_id
1 'polypeptide(L)'
;MFGADFQRDADDVGACRLTVAPEDDSEGLARLALLPAPLAAQATYPSEFRLDWCVGEQCFDHSISCAQFQMRLKAYYQEKRRPPLREAFFLATLPPVYQREMLLGCPGMVVLAHLLLAESRLYTHEVNEALELVARAEEMMDIPEVAGVHAEGVKKAWPWNDAMERIDETLLWRHDAGRKSLSTDIVLPHCREDLSWLGNSSLVQFLPARTRVFIYEKCGGDERLLHQLQAVLPANVQLVFTRLDDPADPATGQAARRDECTAYLSHVVMHWEDLAEVTLFLHGDPSDHTPFGLLNLVFRGLTLGTFSQLDFVHLGAPRLVATYNPCQDDIYQRAFGRPSQHRLFTYCCSQFLVSKRRIRARPLGDYVRMLQLVDGTVADQCERIGPSYEKYAGQRLSHCFFLEFMWHVVFGQDDELPSRADDVTLPVSLRLKDNEERPPSIWKSYVTPFIGGHATFEGQGHENWRKHFNMNVDLGRPIQKNFGYVYARVELSVQLPEGYPATAAPIIELKPAGGLSEEALPAELLQSSLEPLVTNTLEECQGMVALFMVAEAVRDWLREHGRMERPVKEEAVSGAVSEKPCRGSGDDDFDVDSEDLDGELIDALLELIHCSSRSVAHVTRFFADLYRSAMLSQLSALVQQICSFNLFPEIQASTAPVLLGSPMNRGAFVGPQVPALKLRELPHSQSKETIATIPSTALKSPCALAWMGRAEIVAA
;
A
#
# COMPACT_ATOMS: atom_id res chain seq x y z
N MET A 1 28.77 57.43 29.47
CA MET A 1 30.20 57.08 29.70
C MET A 1 30.54 55.98 28.72
N PHE A 2 31.55 56.26 27.87
CA PHE A 2 32.35 55.41 26.98
C PHE A 2 32.03 53.90 26.99
N GLY A 3 31.84 53.18 25.88
CA GLY A 3 32.35 53.36 24.51
C GLY A 3 33.38 52.28 24.20
N ALA A 4 33.15 51.45 23.17
CA ALA A 4 34.17 50.87 22.29
C ALA A 4 33.52 50.03 21.18
N ASP A 5 33.73 50.50 19.95
CA ASP A 5 33.38 49.91 18.66
C ASP A 5 34.17 48.64 18.32
N PHE A 6 33.61 47.81 17.44
CA PHE A 6 34.35 47.28 16.29
C PHE A 6 33.40 47.03 15.11
N GLN A 7 33.57 47.85 14.07
CA GLN A 7 33.06 47.68 12.70
C GLN A 7 33.79 46.54 11.98
N ARG A 8 33.05 45.78 11.16
CA ARG A 8 33.49 45.42 9.80
C ARG A 8 32.30 45.08 8.91
N ASP A 9 32.32 45.72 7.74
CA ASP A 9 31.42 45.60 6.60
C ASP A 9 31.43 44.21 5.95
N ALA A 10 30.30 43.85 5.33
CA ALA A 10 30.18 43.53 3.89
C ALA A 10 29.01 42.56 3.63
N ASP A 11 27.97 43.10 2.97
CA ASP A 11 27.33 42.61 1.75
C ASP A 11 27.02 41.10 1.59
N ASP A 12 25.72 40.82 1.40
CA ASP A 12 25.10 40.23 0.19
C ASP A 12 23.94 39.27 0.54
N VAL A 13 22.72 39.81 0.64
CA VAL A 13 21.49 39.01 0.42
C VAL A 13 20.54 39.86 -0.41
N GLY A 14 20.63 39.66 -1.73
CA GLY A 14 19.74 40.26 -2.72
C GLY A 14 18.29 39.85 -2.50
N ALA A 15 17.49 40.78 -1.99
CA ALA A 15 16.04 40.71 -2.05
C ALA A 15 15.56 41.27 -3.41
N CYS A 16 15.03 40.40 -4.26
CA CYS A 16 14.29 40.82 -5.47
C CYS A 16 13.02 41.56 -5.07
N ARG A 17 13.09 42.89 -4.97
CA ARG A 17 11.93 43.80 -5.01
C ARG A 17 11.79 44.37 -6.42
N LEU A 18 10.75 43.96 -7.13
CA LEU A 18 10.28 44.60 -8.35
C LEU A 18 9.58 45.92 -7.98
N THR A 19 10.31 47.03 -8.11
CA THR A 19 9.72 48.38 -8.20
C THR A 19 9.68 48.80 -9.66
N VAL A 20 8.47 49.00 -10.17
CA VAL A 20 8.22 49.66 -11.45
C VAL A 20 8.19 51.17 -11.20
N ALA A 21 9.01 51.92 -11.92
CA ALA A 21 8.92 53.39 -12.03
C ALA A 21 8.92 53.77 -13.53
N PRO A 22 8.32 54.92 -13.89
CA PRO A 22 7.80 55.16 -15.23
C PRO A 22 8.79 55.82 -16.19
N GLU A 23 8.55 55.54 -17.47
CA GLU A 23 8.77 56.32 -18.70
C GLU A 23 9.94 57.32 -18.75
N ASP A 24 10.89 57.03 -19.65
CA ASP A 24 11.41 58.09 -20.52
C ASP A 24 11.77 57.53 -21.90
N ASP A 25 11.33 58.25 -22.93
CA ASP A 25 11.35 57.90 -24.34
C ASP A 25 12.77 57.94 -24.91
N SER A 26 13.23 56.81 -25.47
CA SER A 26 14.09 56.86 -26.66
C SER A 26 14.06 55.53 -27.41
N GLU A 27 13.73 55.63 -28.69
CA GLU A 27 13.69 54.56 -29.68
C GLU A 27 15.04 53.81 -29.78
N GLY A 28 15.16 52.74 -29.01
CA GLY A 28 16.13 51.69 -29.22
C GLY A 28 15.37 50.41 -29.54
N LEU A 29 15.41 49.98 -30.81
CA LEU A 29 14.96 48.68 -31.29
C LEU A 29 15.82 47.56 -30.66
N ALA A 30 15.67 47.36 -29.35
CA ALA A 30 16.12 46.17 -28.65
C ALA A 30 15.20 45.04 -29.07
N ARG A 31 15.62 44.28 -30.09
CA ARG A 31 15.13 42.93 -30.32
C ARG A 31 15.33 42.16 -29.02
N LEU A 32 14.31 42.13 -28.17
CA LEU A 32 14.11 41.09 -27.17
C LEU A 32 13.95 39.79 -27.96
N ALA A 33 15.09 39.20 -28.31
CA ALA A 33 15.15 37.79 -28.57
C ALA A 33 14.83 37.12 -27.24
N LEU A 34 13.53 36.94 -26.97
CA LEU A 34 13.02 35.79 -26.26
C LEU A 34 13.49 34.58 -27.07
N LEU A 35 14.78 34.24 -26.92
CA LEU A 35 15.21 32.88 -27.10
C LEU A 35 14.34 32.13 -26.10
N PRO A 36 13.40 31.28 -26.52
CA PRO A 36 12.92 30.28 -25.59
C PRO A 36 14.19 29.59 -25.15
N ALA A 37 14.63 29.81 -23.91
CA ALA A 37 15.47 28.83 -23.28
C ALA A 37 14.73 27.53 -23.59
N PRO A 38 15.34 26.58 -24.33
CA PRO A 38 14.70 25.30 -24.52
C PRO A 38 14.55 24.78 -23.10
N LEU A 39 13.40 25.04 -22.48
CA LEU A 39 12.89 24.34 -21.32
C LEU A 39 13.09 22.92 -21.75
N ALA A 40 14.13 22.28 -21.23
CA ALA A 40 14.66 21.02 -21.75
C ALA A 40 13.44 20.15 -22.02
N ALA A 41 13.07 20.07 -23.30
CA ALA A 41 11.68 19.82 -23.68
C ALA A 41 11.27 18.54 -22.97
N GLN A 42 10.16 18.59 -22.24
CA GLN A 42 9.65 17.45 -21.47
C GLN A 42 9.70 16.24 -22.40
N ALA A 43 10.69 15.37 -22.20
CA ALA A 43 10.99 14.27 -23.11
C ALA A 43 10.00 13.12 -22.90
N THR A 44 8.76 13.47 -22.59
CA THR A 44 7.71 12.60 -22.10
C THR A 44 6.54 12.77 -23.04
N TYR A 45 6.55 12.00 -24.12
CA TYR A 45 5.40 11.78 -24.98
C TYR A 45 5.12 10.28 -25.00
N PRO A 46 3.92 9.81 -24.62
CA PRO A 46 2.77 10.58 -24.16
C PRO A 46 2.99 11.22 -22.77
N SER A 47 2.31 12.34 -22.52
CA SER A 47 2.43 13.08 -21.25
C SER A 47 1.57 12.50 -20.12
N GLU A 48 0.57 11.68 -20.47
CA GLU A 48 -0.38 11.04 -19.57
C GLU A 48 -0.70 9.62 -20.06
N PHE A 49 -0.67 8.65 -19.15
CA PHE A 49 -1.16 7.29 -19.36
C PHE A 49 -2.47 7.14 -18.61
N ARG A 50 -3.47 6.53 -19.26
CA ARG A 50 -4.69 6.07 -18.62
C ARG A 50 -4.64 4.56 -18.51
N LEU A 51 -4.94 4.06 -17.32
CA LEU A 51 -4.87 2.67 -16.97
C LEU A 51 -6.22 2.25 -16.41
N ASP A 52 -6.85 1.34 -17.13
CA ASP A 52 -8.10 0.71 -16.72
C ASP A 52 -7.86 -0.78 -16.53
N TRP A 53 -8.01 -1.28 -15.31
CA TRP A 53 -7.99 -2.72 -15.03
C TRP A 53 -8.97 -3.07 -13.92
N CYS A 54 -9.40 -4.33 -13.87
CA CYS A 54 -10.30 -4.82 -12.83
C CYS A 54 -9.67 -5.96 -12.05
N VAL A 55 -9.91 -5.99 -10.73
CA VAL A 55 -9.59 -7.10 -9.84
C VAL A 55 -10.92 -7.62 -9.30
N GLY A 56 -11.40 -8.74 -9.83
CA GLY A 56 -12.76 -9.21 -9.60
C GLY A 56 -13.79 -8.21 -10.15
N GLU A 57 -14.77 -7.82 -9.33
CA GLU A 57 -15.79 -6.83 -9.69
C GLU A 57 -15.33 -5.37 -9.51
N GLN A 58 -14.15 -5.15 -8.92
CA GLN A 58 -13.62 -3.81 -8.68
C GLN A 58 -12.75 -3.37 -9.86
N CYS A 59 -13.24 -2.42 -10.64
CA CYS A 59 -12.48 -1.76 -11.68
C CYS A 59 -11.82 -0.49 -11.16
N PHE A 60 -10.59 -0.26 -11.61
CA PHE A 60 -9.74 0.86 -11.26
C PHE A 60 -9.46 1.64 -12.53
N ASP A 61 -9.84 2.92 -12.54
CA ASP A 61 -9.46 3.90 -13.56
C ASP A 61 -8.46 4.85 -12.92
N HIS A 62 -7.24 4.83 -13.43
CA HIS A 62 -6.15 5.67 -12.96
C HIS A 62 -5.48 6.38 -14.12
N SER A 63 -5.17 7.66 -13.92
CA SER A 63 -4.26 8.37 -14.81
C SER A 63 -2.97 8.77 -14.10
N ILE A 64 -1.86 8.68 -14.83
CA ILE A 64 -0.55 9.10 -14.35
C ILE A 64 0.14 9.96 -15.42
N SER A 65 0.60 11.15 -15.02
CA SER A 65 1.34 12.04 -15.91
C SER A 65 2.85 11.75 -15.86
N CYS A 66 3.41 11.34 -17.01
CA CYS A 66 4.85 11.09 -17.16
C CYS A 66 5.66 12.37 -16.84
N ALA A 67 5.24 13.51 -17.39
CA ALA A 67 5.87 14.81 -17.14
C ALA A 67 5.85 15.19 -15.65
N GLN A 68 4.72 15.00 -14.97
CA GLN A 68 4.60 15.34 -13.56
C GLN A 68 5.49 14.45 -12.68
N PHE A 69 5.56 13.15 -12.97
CA PHE A 69 6.42 12.22 -12.25
C PHE A 69 7.91 12.57 -12.45
N GLN A 70 8.32 12.84 -13.70
CA GLN A 70 9.68 13.29 -14.01
C GLN A 70 10.05 14.57 -13.25
N MET A 71 9.18 15.58 -13.25
CA MET A 71 9.43 16.83 -12.53
C MET A 71 9.58 16.62 -11.02
N ARG A 72 8.78 15.71 -10.44
CA ARG A 72 8.89 15.38 -9.01
C ARG A 72 10.18 14.63 -8.69
N LEU A 73 10.62 13.70 -9.54
CA LEU A 73 11.90 13.01 -9.37
C LEU A 73 13.08 14.00 -9.47
N LYS A 74 13.07 14.91 -10.45
CA LYS A 74 14.09 15.95 -10.55
C LYS A 74 14.12 16.84 -9.31
N ALA A 75 12.95 17.31 -8.88
CA ALA A 75 12.85 18.11 -7.66
C ALA A 75 13.29 17.33 -6.40
N TYR A 76 13.04 16.01 -6.33
CA TYR A 76 13.53 15.15 -5.26
C TYR A 76 15.06 15.08 -5.25
N TYR A 77 15.67 14.63 -6.34
CA TYR A 77 17.11 14.39 -6.40
C TYR A 77 17.93 15.69 -6.39
N GLN A 78 17.49 16.71 -7.10
CA GLN A 78 18.29 17.93 -7.34
C GLN A 78 17.95 19.06 -6.36
N GLU A 79 16.71 19.13 -5.88
CA GLU A 79 16.25 20.19 -4.97
C GLU A 79 15.89 19.68 -3.56
N LYS A 80 16.10 18.38 -3.29
CA LYS A 80 15.78 17.72 -2.01
C LYS A 80 14.29 17.82 -1.62
N ARG A 81 13.38 18.05 -2.56
CA ARG A 81 11.93 18.11 -2.29
C ARG A 81 11.36 16.72 -1.95
N ARG A 82 10.04 16.62 -1.75
CA ARG A 82 9.37 15.35 -1.45
C ARG A 82 9.58 14.28 -2.54
N PRO A 83 9.89 13.02 -2.17
CA PRO A 83 9.97 11.92 -3.14
C PRO A 83 8.58 11.49 -3.61
N PRO A 84 8.38 11.19 -4.90
CA PRO A 84 7.12 10.66 -5.43
C PRO A 84 6.98 9.15 -5.17
N LEU A 85 7.10 8.73 -3.90
CA LEU A 85 7.11 7.31 -3.52
C LEU A 85 5.82 6.60 -3.88
N ARG A 86 4.67 7.27 -3.71
CA ARG A 86 3.38 6.67 -4.05
C ARG A 86 3.30 6.33 -5.53
N GLU A 87 3.72 7.25 -6.40
CA GLU A 87 3.75 7.03 -7.84
C GLU A 87 4.77 5.95 -8.22
N ALA A 88 5.93 5.92 -7.57
CA ALA A 88 6.93 4.88 -7.82
C ALA A 88 6.44 3.48 -7.40
N PHE A 89 5.84 3.37 -6.20
CA PHE A 89 5.18 2.13 -5.76
C PHE A 89 4.07 1.73 -6.73
N PHE A 90 3.22 2.66 -7.13
CA PHE A 90 2.17 2.39 -8.11
C PHE A 90 2.74 1.79 -9.40
N LEU A 91 3.73 2.46 -10.00
CA LEU A 91 4.34 2.05 -11.26
C LEU A 91 5.03 0.67 -11.18
N ALA A 92 5.79 0.42 -10.12
CA ALA A 92 6.51 -0.84 -9.95
C ALA A 92 5.61 -2.03 -9.59
N THR A 93 4.35 -1.76 -9.19
CA THR A 93 3.39 -2.80 -8.80
C THR A 93 2.28 -3.04 -9.82
N LEU A 94 2.30 -2.31 -10.95
CA LEU A 94 1.39 -2.58 -12.07
C LEU A 94 1.56 -4.01 -12.58
N PRO A 95 0.50 -4.64 -13.14
CA PRO A 95 0.66 -5.91 -13.84
C PRO A 95 1.73 -5.81 -14.94
N PRO A 96 2.49 -6.89 -15.21
CA PRO A 96 3.62 -6.86 -16.16
C PRO A 96 3.26 -6.33 -17.55
N VAL A 97 2.03 -6.58 -18.04
CA VAL A 97 1.56 -6.06 -19.33
C VAL A 97 1.53 -4.54 -19.37
N TYR A 98 1.03 -3.88 -18.31
CA TYR A 98 0.99 -2.42 -18.22
C TYR A 98 2.38 -1.84 -17.93
N GLN A 99 3.22 -2.54 -17.17
CA GLN A 99 4.62 -2.14 -17.02
C GLN A 99 5.34 -2.15 -18.37
N ARG A 100 5.13 -3.18 -19.20
CA ARG A 100 5.72 -3.25 -20.55
C ARG A 100 5.18 -2.14 -21.45
N GLU A 101 3.87 -1.91 -21.48
CA GLU A 101 3.26 -0.83 -22.26
C GLU A 101 3.85 0.54 -21.87
N MET A 102 3.92 0.83 -20.57
CA MET A 102 4.53 2.06 -20.06
C MET A 102 6.03 2.14 -20.35
N LEU A 103 6.74 1.01 -20.28
CA LEU A 103 8.16 0.96 -20.58
C LEU A 103 8.43 1.28 -22.06
N LEU A 104 7.58 0.82 -22.97
CA LEU A 104 7.67 1.14 -24.40
C LEU A 104 7.25 2.59 -24.70
N GLY A 105 6.31 3.15 -23.94
CA GLY A 105 5.84 4.52 -24.14
C GLY A 105 6.68 5.61 -23.46
N CYS A 106 7.04 5.44 -22.18
CA CYS A 106 7.81 6.40 -21.38
C CYS A 106 8.78 5.64 -20.43
N PRO A 107 9.87 5.03 -20.95
CA PRO A 107 10.67 4.07 -20.18
C PRO A 107 11.20 4.61 -18.86
N GLY A 108 11.58 5.90 -18.82
CA GLY A 108 12.06 6.56 -17.61
C GLY A 108 11.08 6.53 -16.44
N MET A 109 9.76 6.38 -16.66
CA MET A 109 8.80 6.23 -15.56
C MET A 109 9.02 4.96 -14.76
N VAL A 110 8.99 3.82 -15.45
CA VAL A 110 9.05 2.50 -14.81
C VAL A 110 10.45 2.26 -14.26
N VAL A 111 11.46 2.64 -15.03
CA VAL A 111 12.88 2.50 -14.65
C VAL A 111 13.20 3.32 -13.39
N LEU A 112 12.89 4.62 -13.35
CA LEU A 112 13.18 5.44 -12.17
C LEU A 112 12.26 5.14 -10.98
N ALA A 113 11.06 4.58 -11.22
CA ALA A 113 10.24 4.05 -10.15
C ALA A 113 10.96 2.90 -9.42
N HIS A 114 11.54 1.95 -10.16
CA HIS A 114 12.32 0.85 -9.57
C HIS A 114 13.54 1.36 -8.80
N LEU A 115 14.29 2.32 -9.36
CA LEU A 115 15.43 2.92 -8.67
C LEU A 115 15.04 3.66 -7.38
N LEU A 116 13.98 4.47 -7.38
CA LEU A 116 13.52 5.14 -6.17
C LEU A 116 13.07 4.13 -5.08
N LEU A 117 12.46 3.01 -5.49
CA LEU A 117 12.13 1.93 -4.57
C LEU A 117 13.36 1.19 -4.07
N ALA A 118 14.38 0.99 -4.90
CA ALA A 118 15.66 0.43 -4.48
C ALA A 118 16.30 1.30 -3.39
N GLU A 119 16.40 2.62 -3.61
CA GLU A 119 16.88 3.59 -2.62
C GLU A 119 16.10 3.48 -1.30
N SER A 120 14.77 3.39 -1.36
CA SER A 120 13.92 3.20 -0.17
C SER A 120 14.14 1.87 0.54
N ARG A 121 14.33 0.78 -0.22
CA ARG A 121 14.60 -0.55 0.33
C ARG A 121 15.96 -0.64 1.02
N LEU A 122 16.96 0.14 0.63
CA LEU A 122 18.26 0.17 1.32
C LEU A 122 18.15 0.51 2.80
N TYR A 123 17.10 1.22 3.21
CA TYR A 123 16.86 1.57 4.62
C TYR A 123 16.06 0.51 5.39
N THR A 124 15.30 -0.35 4.72
CA THR A 124 14.26 -1.17 5.38
C THR A 124 14.31 -2.65 5.00
N HIS A 125 15.16 -3.04 4.06
CA HIS A 125 15.27 -4.40 3.55
C HIS A 125 16.74 -4.82 3.44
N GLU A 126 16.97 -6.10 3.19
CA GLU A 126 18.32 -6.59 2.89
C GLU A 126 18.85 -5.95 1.61
N VAL A 127 20.18 -5.77 1.53
CA VAL A 127 20.83 -5.08 0.40
C VAL A 127 20.48 -5.74 -0.93
N ASN A 128 20.41 -7.07 -0.96
CA ASN A 128 20.10 -7.84 -2.17
C ASN A 128 18.73 -7.46 -2.76
N GLU A 129 17.72 -7.20 -1.93
CA GLU A 129 16.40 -6.80 -2.43
C GLU A 129 16.42 -5.44 -3.14
N ALA A 130 17.27 -4.52 -2.69
CA ALA A 130 17.47 -3.24 -3.37
C ALA A 130 18.25 -3.45 -4.68
N LEU A 131 19.30 -4.28 -4.66
CA LEU A 131 20.09 -4.60 -5.84
C LEU A 131 19.28 -5.34 -6.91
N GLU A 132 18.33 -6.19 -6.54
CA GLU A 132 17.39 -6.81 -7.48
C GLU A 132 16.52 -5.78 -8.21
N LEU A 133 16.09 -4.72 -7.51
CA LEU A 133 15.34 -3.62 -8.14
C LEU A 133 16.24 -2.78 -9.07
N VAL A 134 17.51 -2.57 -8.71
CA VAL A 134 18.50 -1.93 -9.57
C VAL A 134 18.75 -2.77 -10.83
N ALA A 135 19.04 -4.05 -10.66
CA ALA A 135 19.29 -4.98 -11.77
C ALA A 135 18.08 -5.03 -12.72
N ARG A 136 16.86 -5.09 -12.18
CA ARG A 136 15.64 -5.02 -13.00
C ARG A 136 15.52 -3.70 -13.77
N ALA A 137 15.86 -2.57 -13.14
CA ALA A 137 15.84 -1.27 -13.82
C ALA A 137 16.89 -1.20 -14.95
N GLU A 138 18.05 -1.82 -14.77
CA GLU A 138 19.09 -1.96 -15.81
C GLU A 138 18.65 -2.91 -16.93
N GLU A 139 18.10 -4.09 -16.60
CA GLU A 139 17.54 -5.04 -17.58
C GLU A 139 16.46 -4.39 -18.45
N MET A 140 15.57 -3.58 -17.85
CA MET A 140 14.55 -2.82 -18.57
C MET A 140 15.15 -1.84 -19.59
N MET A 141 16.35 -1.31 -19.33
CA MET A 141 17.07 -0.41 -20.23
C MET A 141 17.80 -1.16 -21.35
N ASP A 142 18.07 -2.44 -21.15
CA ASP A 142 18.72 -3.33 -22.13
C ASP A 142 17.74 -4.06 -23.05
N ILE A 143 16.44 -3.99 -22.79
CA ILE A 143 15.39 -4.50 -23.67
C ILE A 143 15.57 -3.88 -25.07
N PRO A 144 15.61 -4.66 -26.17
CA PRO A 144 15.92 -4.16 -27.51
C PRO A 144 15.10 -2.95 -27.96
N GLU A 145 13.82 -2.89 -27.58
CA GLU A 145 12.90 -1.80 -27.87
C GLU A 145 13.21 -0.50 -27.10
N VAL A 146 13.89 -0.60 -25.94
CA VAL A 146 14.28 0.53 -25.09
C VAL A 146 15.76 0.89 -25.26
N ALA A 147 16.59 -0.06 -25.67
CA ALA A 147 18.02 0.11 -25.83
C ALA A 147 18.40 1.20 -26.86
N GLY A 148 19.66 1.62 -26.84
CA GLY A 148 20.17 2.62 -27.77
C GLY A 148 19.63 4.02 -27.50
N VAL A 149 18.92 4.61 -28.48
CA VAL A 149 18.53 6.03 -28.44
C VAL A 149 17.54 6.32 -27.31
N HIS A 150 16.61 5.40 -27.01
CA HIS A 150 15.65 5.59 -25.92
C HIS A 150 16.33 5.52 -24.55
N ALA A 151 17.22 4.55 -24.32
CA ALA A 151 18.03 4.45 -23.11
C ALA A 151 18.89 5.71 -22.88
N GLU A 152 19.58 6.21 -23.90
CA GLU A 152 20.36 7.46 -23.80
C GLU A 152 19.44 8.68 -23.57
N GLY A 153 18.25 8.67 -24.18
CA GLY A 153 17.20 9.65 -23.92
C GLY A 153 16.74 9.65 -22.46
N VAL A 154 16.55 8.47 -21.86
CA VAL A 154 16.21 8.33 -20.43
C VAL A 154 17.34 8.88 -19.56
N LYS A 155 18.58 8.43 -19.77
CA LYS A 155 19.74 8.90 -19.00
C LYS A 155 19.95 10.41 -19.07
N LYS A 156 19.64 11.03 -20.20
CA LYS A 156 19.78 12.48 -20.40
C LYS A 156 18.60 13.28 -19.86
N ALA A 157 17.38 12.79 -20.04
CA ALA A 157 16.18 13.55 -19.71
C ALA A 157 15.69 13.33 -18.27
N TRP A 158 15.98 12.19 -17.67
CA TRP A 158 15.58 11.79 -16.33
C TRP A 158 16.78 11.87 -15.37
N PRO A 159 16.54 12.01 -14.04
CA PRO A 159 17.61 12.05 -13.05
C PRO A 159 18.18 10.64 -12.77
N TRP A 160 18.54 9.90 -13.83
CA TRP A 160 19.09 8.54 -13.74
C TRP A 160 20.42 8.53 -12.98
N ASN A 161 21.36 9.40 -13.38
CA ASN A 161 22.67 9.47 -12.72
C ASN A 161 22.54 9.88 -11.26
N ASP A 162 21.68 10.87 -10.96
CA ASP A 162 21.42 11.30 -9.58
C ASP A 162 20.84 10.16 -8.74
N ALA A 163 19.93 9.35 -9.30
CA ALA A 163 19.35 8.20 -8.62
C ALA A 163 20.38 7.10 -8.33
N MET A 164 21.21 6.74 -9.32
CA MET A 164 22.28 5.74 -9.15
C MET A 164 23.33 6.19 -8.14
N GLU A 165 23.76 7.46 -8.22
CA GLU A 165 24.71 8.04 -7.26
C GLU A 165 24.16 7.96 -5.82
N ARG A 166 22.87 8.27 -5.61
CA ARG A 166 22.25 8.15 -4.28
C ARG A 166 22.18 6.72 -3.76
N ILE A 167 21.92 5.76 -4.63
CA ILE A 167 21.93 4.33 -4.29
C ILE A 167 23.34 3.92 -3.87
N ASP A 168 24.36 4.30 -4.63
CA ASP A 168 25.77 4.00 -4.33
C ASP A 168 26.23 4.66 -3.02
N GLU A 169 25.90 5.93 -2.80
CA GLU A 169 26.17 6.65 -1.55
C GLU A 169 25.54 5.91 -0.35
N THR A 170 24.29 5.48 -0.49
CA THR A 170 23.54 4.79 0.57
C THR A 170 24.11 3.39 0.83
N LEU A 171 24.52 2.67 -0.22
CA LEU A 171 25.20 1.38 -0.12
C LEU A 171 26.54 1.51 0.63
N LEU A 172 27.35 2.49 0.26
CA LEU A 172 28.64 2.77 0.90
C LEU A 172 28.44 3.14 2.37
N TRP A 173 27.52 4.06 2.66
CA TRP A 173 27.18 4.42 4.03
C TRP A 173 26.71 3.22 4.86
N ARG A 174 25.88 2.33 4.28
CA ARG A 174 25.39 1.13 4.97
C ARG A 174 26.50 0.11 5.22
N HIS A 175 27.45 0.00 4.30
CA HIS A 175 28.65 -0.82 4.49
C HIS A 175 29.49 -0.28 5.66
N ASP A 176 29.70 1.03 5.72
CA ASP A 176 30.55 1.69 6.72
C ASP A 176 29.90 1.76 8.12
N ALA A 177 28.59 1.95 8.20
CA ALA A 177 27.87 1.99 9.47
C ALA A 177 27.92 0.66 10.23
N GLY A 178 28.14 -0.45 9.52
CA GLY A 178 28.07 -1.80 10.06
C GLY A 178 26.62 -2.21 10.39
N ARG A 179 26.31 -3.50 10.20
CA ARG A 179 24.98 -4.05 10.52
C ARG A 179 24.80 -4.26 12.02
N LYS A 180 24.63 -3.18 12.77
CA LYS A 180 24.34 -3.27 14.20
C LYS A 180 22.89 -2.94 14.49
N SER A 181 22.12 -3.98 14.81
CA SER A 181 20.77 -3.83 15.35
C SER A 181 20.77 -2.91 16.58
N LEU A 182 19.92 -1.89 16.58
CA LEU A 182 19.85 -0.89 17.64
C LEU A 182 19.17 -1.46 18.88
N SER A 183 19.69 -1.17 20.08
CA SER A 183 18.87 -1.41 21.27
C SER A 183 17.66 -0.49 21.24
N THR A 184 16.49 -1.05 21.56
CA THR A 184 15.22 -0.33 21.45
C THR A 184 14.39 -0.51 22.70
N ASP A 185 13.92 0.61 23.27
CA ASP A 185 12.88 0.62 24.29
C ASP A 185 11.53 0.88 23.62
N ILE A 186 10.53 0.04 23.85
CA ILE A 186 9.15 0.27 23.43
C ILE A 186 8.35 0.62 24.69
N VAL A 187 7.78 1.81 24.74
CA VAL A 187 7.09 2.37 25.92
C VAL A 187 5.60 2.43 25.63
N LEU A 188 4.82 1.66 26.39
CA LEU A 188 3.38 1.48 26.20
C LEU A 188 2.62 1.96 27.45
N PRO A 189 1.84 3.05 27.38
CA PRO A 189 0.87 3.39 28.40
C PRO A 189 -0.35 2.50 28.21
N HIS A 190 -0.65 1.66 29.19
CA HIS A 190 -1.70 0.67 29.12
C HIS A 190 -2.80 0.91 30.17
N CYS A 191 -4.03 0.86 29.71
CA CYS A 191 -5.29 0.95 30.43
C CYS A 191 -6.34 0.05 29.74
N ARG A 192 -6.13 -1.27 29.82
CA ARG A 192 -7.07 -2.29 29.30
C ARG A 192 -7.20 -2.32 27.76
N GLU A 193 -6.32 -1.67 27.01
CA GLU A 193 -6.24 -1.87 25.56
C GLU A 193 -5.77 -3.29 25.24
N ASP A 194 -6.12 -3.79 24.05
CA ASP A 194 -5.66 -5.11 23.62
C ASP A 194 -4.21 -5.06 23.14
N LEU A 195 -3.29 -5.65 23.92
CA LEU A 195 -1.89 -5.77 23.55
C LEU A 195 -1.57 -7.01 22.70
N SER A 196 -2.57 -7.73 22.19
CA SER A 196 -2.39 -8.90 21.30
C SER A 196 -1.48 -8.64 20.10
N TRP A 197 -1.45 -7.41 19.61
CA TRP A 197 -0.62 -7.00 18.49
C TRP A 197 0.88 -7.20 18.76
N LEU A 198 1.31 -7.16 20.03
CA LEU A 198 2.67 -7.51 20.44
C LEU A 198 2.99 -8.99 20.21
N GLY A 199 1.97 -9.84 20.13
CA GLY A 199 2.09 -11.27 19.82
C GLY A 199 1.97 -11.60 18.33
N ASN A 200 1.72 -10.59 17.48
CA ASN A 200 1.60 -10.80 16.04
C ASN A 200 2.99 -11.11 15.45
N SER A 201 3.17 -12.37 15.04
CA SER A 201 4.42 -12.88 14.45
C SER A 201 5.00 -11.99 13.35
N SER A 202 4.15 -11.33 12.54
CA SER A 202 4.60 -10.48 11.44
C SER A 202 5.27 -9.20 11.90
N LEU A 203 4.92 -8.66 13.07
CA LEU A 203 5.57 -7.48 13.68
C LEU A 203 6.78 -7.91 14.50
N VAL A 204 6.58 -8.96 15.30
CA VAL A 204 7.58 -9.50 16.24
C VAL A 204 8.87 -9.92 15.54
N GLN A 205 8.77 -10.50 14.35
CA GLN A 205 9.95 -10.92 13.57
C GLN A 205 10.88 -9.76 13.17
N PHE A 206 10.37 -8.52 13.19
CA PHE A 206 11.15 -7.33 12.86
C PHE A 206 11.62 -6.55 14.10
N LEU A 207 11.32 -7.03 15.32
CA LEU A 207 11.83 -6.38 16.52
C LEU A 207 13.36 -6.50 16.57
N PRO A 208 14.07 -5.41 16.92
CA PRO A 208 15.51 -5.45 17.12
C PRO A 208 15.92 -6.53 18.13
N ALA A 209 17.12 -7.09 17.96
CA ALA A 209 17.57 -8.19 18.81
C ALA A 209 17.63 -7.80 20.31
N ARG A 210 17.85 -6.51 20.59
CA ARG A 210 17.98 -5.93 21.94
C ARG A 210 16.79 -5.04 22.26
N THR A 211 15.60 -5.61 22.28
CA THR A 211 14.36 -4.88 22.57
C THR A 211 13.91 -5.08 24.01
N ARG A 212 13.53 -3.98 24.66
CA ARG A 212 12.82 -3.98 25.94
C ARG A 212 11.44 -3.36 25.75
N VAL A 213 10.39 -4.01 26.24
CA VAL A 213 9.02 -3.52 26.19
C VAL A 213 8.62 -3.12 27.60
N PHE A 214 8.37 -1.83 27.80
CA PHE A 214 7.90 -1.25 29.06
C PHE A 214 6.39 -1.04 28.99
N ILE A 215 5.66 -1.76 29.83
CA ILE A 215 4.22 -1.59 30.00
C ILE A 215 3.99 -0.77 31.27
N TYR A 216 3.45 0.43 31.08
CA TYR A 216 3.05 1.34 32.14
C TYR A 216 1.56 1.20 32.40
N GLU A 217 1.18 0.44 33.42
CA GLU A 217 -0.21 0.17 33.77
C GLU A 217 -0.84 1.34 34.54
N LYS A 218 -1.95 1.85 34.01
CA LYS A 218 -2.64 3.06 34.49
C LYS A 218 -3.99 2.76 35.15
N CYS A 219 -4.59 1.59 34.93
CA CYS A 219 -6.00 1.33 35.26
C CYS A 219 -6.22 0.06 36.11
N GLY A 220 -5.20 -0.32 36.88
CA GLY A 220 -5.26 -1.46 37.80
C GLY A 220 -5.26 -2.82 37.09
N GLY A 221 -4.45 -2.93 36.04
CA GLY A 221 -4.39 -4.07 35.13
C GLY A 221 -4.10 -5.43 35.75
N ASP A 222 -4.38 -6.44 34.93
CA ASP A 222 -4.29 -7.86 35.26
C ASP A 222 -2.86 -8.37 34.99
N GLU A 223 -2.16 -8.83 36.03
CA GLU A 223 -0.83 -9.45 35.90
C GLU A 223 -0.84 -10.67 34.96
N ARG A 224 -2.01 -11.28 34.70
CA ARG A 224 -2.15 -12.36 33.70
C ARG A 224 -1.75 -11.91 32.29
N LEU A 225 -1.97 -10.63 31.95
CA LEU A 225 -1.55 -10.09 30.65
C LEU A 225 -0.04 -10.21 30.46
N LEU A 226 0.75 -10.02 31.51
CA LEU A 226 2.20 -10.16 31.45
C LEU A 226 2.62 -11.60 31.17
N HIS A 227 1.99 -12.56 31.85
CA HIS A 227 2.26 -13.97 31.60
C HIS A 227 1.90 -14.38 30.18
N GLN A 228 0.79 -13.86 29.64
CA GLN A 228 0.40 -14.09 28.24
C GLN A 228 1.41 -13.48 27.27
N LEU A 229 1.82 -12.23 27.47
CA LEU A 229 2.80 -11.57 26.61
C LEU A 229 4.18 -12.23 26.69
N GLN A 230 4.63 -12.62 27.87
CA GLN A 230 5.89 -13.37 28.05
C GLN A 230 5.88 -14.71 27.32
N ALA A 231 4.72 -15.38 27.21
CA ALA A 231 4.60 -16.65 26.50
C ALA A 231 4.65 -16.50 24.96
N VAL A 232 4.24 -15.35 24.43
CA VAL A 232 4.15 -15.11 22.98
C VAL A 232 5.34 -14.32 22.44
N LEU A 233 5.95 -13.44 23.26
CA LEU A 233 7.11 -12.65 22.86
C LEU A 233 8.37 -13.53 22.75
N PRO A 234 9.28 -13.23 21.80
CA PRO A 234 10.55 -13.92 21.67
C PRO A 234 11.38 -13.80 22.96
N ALA A 235 12.17 -14.83 23.26
CA ALA A 235 13.00 -14.86 24.47
C ALA A 235 14.03 -13.71 24.56
N ASN A 236 14.39 -13.08 23.43
CA ASN A 236 15.29 -11.94 23.40
C ASN A 236 14.60 -10.59 23.70
N VAL A 237 13.28 -10.57 23.85
CA VAL A 237 12.52 -9.37 24.22
C VAL A 237 12.33 -9.35 25.73
N GLN A 238 12.88 -8.33 26.40
CA GLN A 238 12.68 -8.15 27.83
C GLN A 238 11.37 -7.41 28.09
N LEU A 239 10.45 -8.02 28.83
CA LEU A 239 9.23 -7.36 29.28
C LEU A 239 9.46 -6.73 30.67
N VAL A 240 9.14 -5.45 30.81
CA VAL A 240 9.18 -4.70 32.06
C VAL A 240 7.80 -4.13 32.33
N PHE A 241 7.25 -4.40 33.51
CA PHE A 241 5.95 -3.89 33.92
C PHE A 241 6.12 -2.91 35.06
N THR A 242 5.54 -1.73 34.91
CA THR A 242 5.52 -0.69 35.92
C THR A 242 4.10 -0.25 36.15
N ARG A 243 3.63 -0.39 37.38
CA ARG A 243 2.35 0.19 37.80
C ARG A 243 2.54 1.67 38.11
N LEU A 244 1.71 2.51 37.51
CA LEU A 244 1.64 3.92 37.81
C LEU A 244 0.48 4.15 38.77
N ASP A 245 0.76 4.35 40.06
CA ASP A 245 -0.28 4.65 41.05
C ASP A 245 -0.70 6.12 40.97
N ASP A 246 -1.99 6.38 40.76
CA ASP A 246 -2.52 7.75 40.70
C ASP A 246 -2.51 8.42 42.09
N PRO A 247 -1.72 9.48 42.32
CA PRO A 247 -1.90 10.32 43.48
C PRO A 247 -3.27 11.00 43.39
N ALA A 248 -3.84 11.31 44.55
CA ALA A 248 -5.02 12.15 44.60
C ALA A 248 -4.66 13.52 44.03
N ASP A 249 -5.38 13.93 42.99
CA ASP A 249 -5.37 15.27 42.43
C ASP A 249 -5.67 16.29 43.55
N PRO A 250 -4.78 17.25 43.84
CA PRO A 250 -4.96 18.22 44.90
C PRO A 250 -6.26 19.04 44.79
N ALA A 251 -6.73 19.27 43.55
CA ALA A 251 -7.91 20.10 43.31
C ALA A 251 -9.23 19.36 43.59
N THR A 252 -9.29 18.05 43.33
CA THR A 252 -10.55 17.27 43.42
C THR A 252 -10.53 16.20 44.52
N GLY A 253 -9.35 15.83 45.04
CA GLY A 253 -9.17 14.71 45.94
C GLY A 253 -9.39 13.33 45.30
N GLN A 254 -9.67 13.27 43.99
CA GLN A 254 -9.84 12.03 43.23
C GLN A 254 -8.52 11.62 42.59
N ALA A 255 -8.39 10.36 42.15
CA ALA A 255 -7.23 9.92 41.38
C ALA A 255 -7.03 10.85 40.16
N ALA A 256 -5.87 11.50 40.07
CA ALA A 256 -5.50 12.24 38.87
C ALA A 256 -5.37 11.24 37.73
N ARG A 257 -6.18 11.36 36.67
CA ARG A 257 -6.07 10.46 35.51
C ARG A 257 -4.67 10.63 34.90
N ARG A 258 -3.84 9.61 35.03
CA ARG A 258 -2.54 9.53 34.33
C ARG A 258 -2.78 9.04 32.92
N ASP A 259 -2.51 9.91 31.96
CA ASP A 259 -2.52 9.58 30.52
C ASP A 259 -1.10 9.18 30.06
N GLU A 260 -0.90 9.02 28.75
CA GLU A 260 0.40 8.70 28.14
C GLU A 260 1.54 9.59 28.64
N CYS A 261 1.28 10.88 28.95
CA CYS A 261 2.34 11.80 29.33
C CYS A 261 3.07 11.37 30.59
N THR A 262 2.32 10.84 31.57
CA THR A 262 2.92 10.39 32.82
C THR A 262 3.77 9.15 32.56
N ALA A 263 3.31 8.21 31.75
CA ALA A 263 4.09 7.01 31.39
C ALA A 263 5.39 7.38 30.67
N TYR A 264 5.31 8.26 29.68
CA TYR A 264 6.45 8.61 28.84
C TYR A 264 7.50 9.39 29.62
N LEU A 265 7.09 10.42 30.37
CA LEU A 265 8.00 11.20 31.19
C LEU A 265 8.56 10.38 32.35
N SER A 266 7.76 9.50 32.97
CA SER A 266 8.26 8.57 34.00
C SER A 266 9.33 7.64 33.43
N HIS A 267 9.13 7.09 32.23
CA HIS A 267 10.14 6.26 31.58
C HIS A 267 11.45 7.03 31.39
N VAL A 268 11.40 8.24 30.83
CA VAL A 268 12.59 9.07 30.61
C VAL A 268 13.30 9.37 31.93
N VAL A 269 12.56 9.74 32.98
CA VAL A 269 13.14 10.08 34.30
C VAL A 269 13.76 8.85 34.98
N MET A 270 13.06 7.72 35.00
CA MET A 270 13.53 6.51 35.70
C MET A 270 14.68 5.82 34.98
N HIS A 271 14.69 5.86 33.65
CA HIS A 271 15.68 5.15 32.84
C HIS A 271 16.71 6.07 32.20
N TRP A 272 16.79 7.35 32.60
CA TRP A 272 17.69 8.36 32.03
C TRP A 272 19.12 7.86 31.75
N GLU A 273 19.71 7.16 32.73
CA GLU A 273 21.07 6.64 32.66
C GLU A 273 21.19 5.35 31.83
N ASP A 274 20.10 4.61 31.67
CA ASP A 274 20.03 3.30 31.02
C ASP A 274 19.02 3.26 29.85
N LEU A 275 18.83 4.37 29.14
CA LEU A 275 18.01 4.38 27.92
C LEU A 275 18.66 3.48 26.84
N ALA A 276 17.84 2.79 26.06
CA ALA A 276 18.28 2.14 24.82
C ALA A 276 18.74 3.17 23.77
N GLU A 277 19.39 2.74 22.68
CA GLU A 277 19.86 3.64 21.61
C GLU A 277 18.71 4.47 21.01
N VAL A 278 17.53 3.85 20.93
CA VAL A 278 16.28 4.49 20.50
C VAL A 278 15.15 4.11 21.45
N THR A 279 14.23 5.05 21.71
CA THR A 279 12.99 4.81 22.44
C THR A 279 11.81 5.08 21.53
N LEU A 280 10.91 4.12 21.44
CA LEU A 280 9.67 4.15 20.69
C LEU A 280 8.50 4.29 21.66
N PHE A 281 7.84 5.44 21.63
CA PHE A 281 6.65 5.71 22.42
C PHE A 281 5.43 5.39 21.58
N LEU A 282 4.59 4.45 22.02
CA LEU A 282 3.40 4.00 21.31
C LEU A 282 2.21 3.91 22.26
N HIS A 283 1.01 4.09 21.74
CA HIS A 283 -0.22 3.79 22.47
C HIS A 283 -0.38 2.29 22.70
N GLY A 284 -1.27 1.90 23.61
CA GLY A 284 -1.65 0.50 23.82
C GLY A 284 -2.29 -0.14 22.56
N ASP A 285 -2.93 0.68 21.72
CA ASP A 285 -3.61 0.32 20.47
C ASP A 285 -3.02 1.09 19.27
N PRO A 286 -1.74 0.87 18.92
CA PRO A 286 -1.04 1.69 17.94
C PRO A 286 -1.71 1.66 16.56
N SER A 287 -2.51 0.64 16.25
CA SER A 287 -3.26 0.47 15.01
C SER A 287 -4.25 1.61 14.71
N ASP A 288 -4.78 2.21 15.76
CA ASP A 288 -5.85 3.21 15.66
C ASP A 288 -5.27 4.61 15.40
N HIS A 289 -3.96 4.74 15.59
CA HIS A 289 -3.24 6.00 15.62
C HIS A 289 -2.07 6.06 14.61
N THR A 290 -1.43 4.92 14.32
CA THR A 290 -0.31 4.77 13.40
C THR A 290 -0.59 3.65 12.38
N PRO A 291 -0.41 3.93 11.09
CA PRO A 291 -0.49 2.90 10.06
C PRO A 291 0.58 1.83 10.28
N PHE A 292 0.17 0.57 10.47
CA PHE A 292 1.11 -0.54 10.73
C PHE A 292 2.20 -0.69 9.66
N GLY A 293 1.93 -0.29 8.42
CA GLY A 293 2.95 -0.26 7.37
C GLY A 293 4.13 0.64 7.73
N LEU A 294 3.88 1.82 8.29
CA LEU A 294 4.93 2.71 8.78
C LEU A 294 5.68 2.09 9.96
N LEU A 295 4.96 1.52 10.93
CA LEU A 295 5.57 0.88 12.09
C LEU A 295 6.48 -0.29 11.69
N ASN A 296 6.07 -1.08 10.68
CA ASN A 296 6.90 -2.14 10.09
C ASN A 296 8.20 -1.59 9.49
N LEU A 297 8.14 -0.48 8.74
CA LEU A 297 9.33 0.17 8.18
C LEU A 297 10.27 0.65 9.29
N VAL A 298 9.72 1.18 10.38
CA VAL A 298 10.48 1.58 11.58
C VAL A 298 11.18 0.39 12.21
N PHE A 299 10.47 -0.70 12.52
CA PHE A 299 11.09 -1.89 13.11
C PHE A 299 12.17 -2.50 12.23
N ARG A 300 11.92 -2.59 10.92
CA ARG A 300 12.93 -3.06 9.96
C ARG A 300 14.18 -2.17 9.96
N GLY A 301 14.02 -0.84 9.90
CA GLY A 301 15.16 0.09 9.91
C GLY A 301 15.95 0.03 11.23
N LEU A 302 15.28 -0.13 12.37
CA LEU A 302 15.92 -0.32 13.67
C LEU A 302 16.69 -1.65 13.74
N THR A 303 16.12 -2.72 13.21
CA THR A 303 16.73 -4.05 13.16
C THR A 303 17.98 -4.06 12.26
N LEU A 304 17.92 -3.36 11.14
CA LEU A 304 19.06 -3.22 10.21
C LEU A 304 20.11 -2.20 10.69
N GLY A 305 19.78 -1.36 11.68
CA GLY A 305 20.67 -0.28 12.15
C GLY A 305 20.71 0.95 11.26
N THR A 306 19.92 0.98 10.18
CA THR A 306 19.86 2.07 9.21
C THR A 306 19.21 3.33 9.80
N PHE A 307 18.51 3.20 10.91
CA PHE A 307 17.86 4.32 11.60
C PHE A 307 18.68 4.88 12.77
N SER A 308 19.97 4.55 12.83
CA SER A 308 20.90 5.00 13.89
C SER A 308 21.10 6.51 13.96
N GLN A 309 20.88 7.22 12.84
CA GLN A 309 21.02 8.68 12.76
C GLN A 309 19.71 9.45 12.98
N LEU A 310 18.58 8.74 13.13
CA LEU A 310 17.30 9.38 13.38
C LEU A 310 17.26 9.95 14.79
N ASP A 311 16.97 11.25 14.91
CA ASP A 311 16.80 11.88 16.21
C ASP A 311 15.37 11.83 16.73
N PHE A 312 14.40 12.06 15.84
CA PHE A 312 13.00 12.10 16.16
C PHE A 312 12.18 11.78 14.91
N VAL A 313 11.17 10.93 15.03
CA VAL A 313 10.19 10.68 13.96
C VAL A 313 8.80 10.58 14.58
N HIS A 314 7.88 11.42 14.11
CA HIS A 314 6.48 11.28 14.48
C HIS A 314 5.82 10.16 13.68
N LEU A 315 5.05 9.29 14.35
CA LEU A 315 4.43 8.11 13.75
C LEU A 315 2.90 8.24 13.57
N GLY A 316 2.30 9.25 14.17
CA GLY A 316 0.91 9.62 13.88
C GLY A 316 0.70 10.02 12.42
N ALA A 317 -0.48 9.69 11.87
CA ALA A 317 -0.87 10.01 10.50
C ALA A 317 -1.56 11.37 10.32
N PRO A 318 -2.59 11.74 11.12
CA PRO A 318 -3.31 12.99 10.92
C PRO A 318 -2.44 14.15 11.35
N ARG A 319 -2.41 15.24 10.57
CA ARG A 319 -1.84 16.51 11.04
C ARG A 319 -2.88 17.30 11.82
N LEU A 320 -2.44 17.92 12.90
CA LEU A 320 -3.28 18.81 13.68
C LEU A 320 -3.32 20.18 13.03
N VAL A 321 -4.50 20.78 13.03
CA VAL A 321 -4.65 22.18 12.63
C VAL A 321 -3.92 23.04 13.66
N ALA A 322 -3.10 23.97 13.19
CA ALA A 322 -2.39 24.92 14.03
C ALA A 322 -3.40 25.76 14.83
N THR A 323 -3.58 25.44 16.11
CA THR A 323 -4.43 26.19 17.04
C THR A 323 -3.58 27.06 17.96
N TYR A 324 -4.20 28.12 18.46
CA TYR A 324 -3.63 29.00 19.46
C TYR A 324 -4.67 29.16 20.57
N ASN A 325 -4.30 28.87 21.80
CA ASN A 325 -5.13 29.19 22.95
C ASN A 325 -4.27 29.57 24.16
N PRO A 326 -4.75 30.46 25.05
CA PRO A 326 -3.96 30.94 26.20
C PRO A 326 -3.51 29.83 27.15
N CYS A 327 -4.27 28.73 27.25
CA CYS A 327 -3.95 27.59 28.10
C CYS A 327 -2.74 26.80 27.59
N GLN A 328 -2.72 26.54 26.29
CA GLN A 328 -1.61 25.91 25.61
C GLN A 328 -0.32 26.73 25.78
N ASP A 329 -0.42 28.06 25.69
CA ASP A 329 0.71 28.97 25.90
C ASP A 329 1.22 28.98 27.35
N ASP A 330 0.34 29.01 28.35
CA ASP A 330 0.73 28.93 29.76
C ASP A 330 1.44 27.59 30.07
N ILE A 331 0.88 26.49 29.57
CA ILE A 331 1.47 25.14 29.74
C ILE A 331 2.82 25.05 29.03
N TYR A 332 2.91 25.60 27.82
CA TYR A 332 4.15 25.69 27.07
C TYR A 332 5.21 26.48 27.87
N GLN A 333 4.84 27.65 28.39
CA GLN A 333 5.74 28.49 29.17
C GLN A 333 6.22 27.80 30.45
N ARG A 334 5.35 27.05 31.14
CA ARG A 334 5.73 26.27 32.33
C ARG A 334 6.64 25.10 32.00
N ALA A 335 6.35 24.38 30.92
CA ALA A 335 7.14 23.22 30.49
C ALA A 335 8.54 23.63 30.02
N PHE A 336 8.63 24.70 29.23
CA PHE A 336 9.85 25.06 28.51
C PHE A 336 10.57 26.31 29.02
N GLY A 337 9.96 27.07 29.94
CA GLY A 337 10.55 28.29 30.49
C GLY A 337 10.61 29.46 29.49
N ARG A 338 9.90 29.37 28.37
CA ARG A 338 9.84 30.39 27.31
C ARG A 338 8.44 30.41 26.66
N PRO A 339 7.98 31.54 26.09
CA PRO A 339 6.77 31.54 25.28
C PRO A 339 6.96 30.69 24.01
N SER A 340 5.84 30.21 23.45
CA SER A 340 5.79 29.59 22.12
C SER A 340 6.20 30.64 21.08
N GLN A 341 7.06 30.27 20.12
CA GLN A 341 7.49 31.22 19.08
C GLN A 341 6.53 31.21 17.88
N HIS A 342 5.94 30.05 17.63
CA HIS A 342 5.08 29.79 16.48
C HIS A 342 3.84 29.01 16.91
N ARG A 343 2.85 28.92 16.02
CA ARG A 343 1.73 28.01 16.23
C ARG A 343 2.25 26.58 16.17
N LEU A 344 1.79 25.74 17.09
CA LEU A 344 2.19 24.34 17.12
C LEU A 344 1.54 23.62 15.93
N PHE A 345 2.36 23.26 14.95
CA PHE A 345 1.95 22.50 13.78
C PHE A 345 2.64 21.15 13.80
N THR A 346 1.90 20.12 14.17
CA THR A 346 2.43 18.78 14.44
C THR A 346 1.45 17.72 13.96
N TYR A 347 1.74 16.47 14.29
CA TYR A 347 0.90 15.31 14.05
C TYR A 347 0.04 15.01 15.27
N CYS A 348 -1.12 14.40 15.04
CA CYS A 348 -1.91 13.86 16.13
C CYS A 348 -1.19 12.68 16.76
N CYS A 349 -1.45 12.60 18.07
CA CYS A 349 -1.39 11.39 18.84
C CYS A 349 0.05 11.08 19.29
N SER A 350 0.16 10.60 20.52
CA SER A 350 1.42 10.47 21.24
C SER A 350 2.24 9.25 20.81
N GLN A 351 2.55 9.13 19.51
CA GLN A 351 3.33 8.03 18.95
C GLN A 351 4.51 8.52 18.11
N PHE A 352 5.71 8.23 18.56
CA PHE A 352 6.94 8.73 17.96
C PHE A 352 8.14 7.89 18.37
N LEU A 353 9.18 7.98 17.55
CA LEU A 353 10.51 7.45 17.81
C LEU A 353 11.42 8.60 18.21
N VAL A 354 12.29 8.40 19.20
CA VAL A 354 13.31 9.39 19.59
C VAL A 354 14.62 8.70 19.96
N SER A 355 15.74 9.29 19.56
CA SER A 355 17.06 8.75 19.94
C SER A 355 17.43 9.06 21.38
N LYS A 356 18.23 8.19 21.99
CA LYS A 356 18.89 8.46 23.28
C LYS A 356 19.62 9.79 23.31
N ARG A 357 20.33 10.08 22.22
CA ARG A 357 21.09 11.32 22.05
C ARG A 357 20.17 12.52 22.17
N ARG A 358 19.02 12.48 21.50
CA ARG A 358 18.03 13.55 21.49
C ARG A 358 17.35 13.70 22.86
N ILE A 359 16.98 12.60 23.51
CA ILE A 359 16.49 12.64 24.91
C ILE A 359 17.53 13.31 25.81
N ARG A 360 18.79 12.87 25.77
CA ARG A 360 19.88 13.38 26.62
C ARG A 360 20.35 14.79 26.32
N ALA A 361 20.00 15.35 25.16
CA ALA A 361 20.33 16.71 24.81
C ALA A 361 19.61 17.74 25.72
N ARG A 362 18.48 17.35 26.32
CA ARG A 362 17.78 18.14 27.33
C ARG A 362 18.20 17.69 28.74
N PRO A 363 18.40 18.57 29.72
CA PRO A 363 18.75 18.14 31.08
C PRO A 363 17.63 17.32 31.75
N LEU A 364 17.99 16.29 32.54
CA LEU A 364 17.04 15.48 33.32
C LEU A 364 16.07 16.33 34.16
N GLY A 365 16.57 17.42 34.76
CA GLY A 365 15.75 18.32 35.57
C GLY A 365 14.58 18.97 34.82
N ASP A 366 14.66 19.09 33.49
CA ASP A 366 13.55 19.57 32.67
C ASP A 366 12.44 18.53 32.56
N TYR A 367 12.80 17.26 32.34
CA TYR A 367 11.85 16.16 32.29
C TYR A 367 11.14 15.96 33.64
N VAL A 368 11.88 16.11 34.76
CA VAL A 368 11.30 16.07 36.11
C VAL A 368 10.28 17.19 36.31
N ARG A 369 10.57 18.42 35.86
CA ARG A 369 9.58 19.51 35.92
C ARG A 369 8.36 19.23 35.07
N MET A 370 8.53 18.73 33.85
CA MET A 370 7.41 18.37 32.97
C MET A 370 6.57 17.24 33.58
N LEU A 371 7.21 16.26 34.22
CA LEU A 371 6.50 15.19 34.95
C LEU A 371 5.65 15.76 36.08
N GLN A 372 6.16 16.71 36.85
CA GLN A 372 5.41 17.40 37.92
C GLN A 372 4.19 18.18 37.41
N LEU A 373 4.20 18.60 36.13
CA LEU A 373 3.03 19.22 35.51
C LEU A 373 1.93 18.17 35.25
N VAL A 374 2.29 16.97 34.80
CA VAL A 374 1.31 15.95 34.37
C VAL A 374 0.96 14.91 35.43
N ASP A 375 1.72 14.81 36.52
CA ASP A 375 1.48 13.86 37.60
C ASP A 375 0.48 14.34 38.66
N GLY A 376 -0.06 15.55 38.49
CA GLY A 376 -1.02 16.19 39.40
C GLY A 376 -0.39 17.02 40.52
N THR A 377 0.94 17.05 40.65
CA THR A 377 1.63 17.86 41.68
C THR A 377 1.38 19.36 41.49
N VAL A 378 1.30 19.81 40.23
CA VAL A 378 0.96 21.19 39.90
C VAL A 378 -0.52 21.28 39.53
N ALA A 379 -1.24 22.15 40.24
CA ALA A 379 -2.65 22.39 39.98
C ALA A 379 -2.89 22.90 38.54
N ASP A 380 -3.85 22.28 37.87
CA ASP A 380 -4.32 22.67 36.55
C ASP A 380 -5.07 24.01 36.64
N GLN A 381 -4.62 25.01 35.88
CA GLN A 381 -5.24 26.34 35.86
C GLN A 381 -6.27 26.48 34.74
N CYS A 382 -6.26 25.55 33.79
CA CYS A 382 -7.13 25.57 32.64
C CYS A 382 -8.38 24.73 32.89
N GLU A 383 -9.47 25.09 32.22
CA GLU A 383 -10.66 24.27 32.28
C GLU A 383 -10.31 22.86 31.80
N ARG A 384 -10.48 21.89 32.70
CA ARG A 384 -10.24 20.50 32.38
C ARG A 384 -11.17 20.09 31.28
N ILE A 385 -10.61 19.40 30.29
CA ILE A 385 -11.40 18.95 29.15
C ILE A 385 -12.24 17.76 29.62
N GLY A 386 -13.51 18.06 29.92
CA GLY A 386 -14.56 17.11 30.34
C GLY A 386 -14.85 16.06 29.26
N PRO A 387 -15.54 14.97 29.64
CA PRO A 387 -15.16 13.59 29.36
C PRO A 387 -14.74 13.42 27.89
N SER A 388 -13.43 13.55 27.62
CA SER A 388 -12.90 13.23 26.30
C SER A 388 -13.00 11.72 26.16
N TYR A 389 -14.08 11.30 25.48
CA TYR A 389 -14.59 9.94 25.34
C TYR A 389 -15.17 9.37 26.64
N GLU A 390 -16.44 8.93 26.57
CA GLU A 390 -17.27 8.33 27.64
C GLU A 390 -16.67 7.07 28.31
N LYS A 391 -15.43 6.70 27.99
CA LYS A 391 -14.78 5.42 28.33
C LYS A 391 -14.08 5.42 29.69
N TYR A 392 -13.73 6.57 30.27
CA TYR A 392 -12.94 6.64 31.51
C TYR A 392 -13.57 7.55 32.57
N ALA A 393 -13.57 7.11 33.83
CA ALA A 393 -14.00 7.92 34.96
C ALA A 393 -12.88 8.93 35.33
N GLY A 394 -13.24 10.21 35.48
CA GLY A 394 -12.30 11.29 35.85
C GLY A 394 -12.13 12.34 34.76
N GLN A 395 -11.57 13.49 35.16
CA GLN A 395 -11.23 14.57 34.24
C GLN A 395 -9.77 14.47 33.81
N ARG A 396 -9.52 14.67 32.52
CA ARG A 396 -8.16 14.71 31.97
C ARG A 396 -7.47 16.00 32.36
N LEU A 397 -6.23 15.92 32.82
CA LEU A 397 -5.41 17.10 33.10
C LEU A 397 -5.11 17.82 31.78
N SER A 398 -5.40 19.11 31.71
CA SER A 398 -5.11 19.95 30.55
C SER A 398 -3.61 19.93 30.23
N HIS A 399 -2.75 19.89 31.26
CA HIS A 399 -1.31 19.79 31.12
C HIS A 399 -0.89 18.62 30.22
N CYS A 400 -1.42 17.41 30.47
CA CYS A 400 -1.10 16.27 29.62
C CYS A 400 -1.72 16.44 28.23
N PHE A 401 -3.00 16.81 28.15
CA PHE A 401 -3.66 17.02 26.86
C PHE A 401 -2.88 17.93 25.91
N PHE A 402 -2.37 19.05 26.41
CA PHE A 402 -1.59 19.97 25.57
C PHE A 402 -0.16 19.49 25.31
N LEU A 403 0.47 18.79 26.24
CA LEU A 403 1.82 18.21 26.03
C LEU A 403 1.83 17.15 24.93
N GLU A 404 0.72 16.47 24.67
CA GLU A 404 0.63 15.49 23.57
C GLU A 404 0.88 16.09 22.19
N PHE A 405 0.64 17.40 22.04
CA PHE A 405 0.90 18.13 20.81
C PHE A 405 2.30 18.78 20.79
N MET A 406 3.11 18.50 21.81
CA MET A 406 4.42 19.13 22.02
C MET A 406 5.52 18.09 22.23
N TRP A 407 5.28 16.80 21.98
CA TRP A 407 6.29 15.77 22.19
C TRP A 407 7.59 16.05 21.45
N HIS A 408 7.51 16.55 20.22
CA HIS A 408 8.68 16.95 19.46
C HIS A 408 9.46 18.08 20.17
N VAL A 409 8.78 19.07 20.76
CA VAL A 409 9.39 20.15 21.55
C VAL A 409 9.96 19.64 22.89
N VAL A 410 9.26 18.70 23.55
CA VAL A 410 9.76 17.99 24.74
C VAL A 410 11.11 17.36 24.45
N PHE A 411 11.30 16.80 23.25
CA PHE A 411 12.58 16.26 22.81
C PHE A 411 13.47 17.25 22.04
N GLY A 412 13.16 18.55 22.06
CA GLY A 412 14.03 19.60 21.54
C GLY A 412 14.06 19.73 20.01
N GLN A 413 12.97 19.36 19.34
CA GLN A 413 12.69 19.77 17.96
C GLN A 413 12.06 21.18 17.95
N ASP A 414 11.96 21.75 16.75
CA ASP A 414 11.35 23.07 16.52
C ASP A 414 9.85 23.07 16.84
N ASP A 415 9.26 24.24 17.14
CA ASP A 415 7.85 24.35 17.50
C ASP A 415 6.91 23.84 16.38
N GLU A 416 7.34 23.94 15.12
CA GLU A 416 6.65 23.45 13.92
C GLU A 416 7.43 22.30 13.28
N LEU A 417 6.76 21.17 13.06
CA LEU A 417 7.34 20.06 12.29
C LEU A 417 7.03 20.21 10.79
N PRO A 418 7.98 19.94 9.88
CA PRO A 418 7.68 19.77 8.47
C PRO A 418 6.72 18.58 8.27
N SER A 419 6.11 18.48 7.08
CA SER A 419 5.46 17.21 6.70
C SER A 419 6.55 16.14 6.58
N ARG A 420 6.26 14.88 6.90
CA ARG A 420 7.21 13.76 6.77
C ARG A 420 7.75 13.66 5.35
N ALA A 421 6.91 13.88 4.34
CA ALA A 421 7.33 13.91 2.95
C ALA A 421 8.33 15.05 2.64
N ASP A 422 8.16 16.21 3.28
CA ASP A 422 9.02 17.38 3.10
C ASP A 422 10.23 17.39 4.05
N ASP A 423 10.27 16.53 5.07
CA ASP A 423 11.37 16.42 6.01
C ASP A 423 12.58 15.73 5.38
N VAL A 424 13.55 16.55 4.98
CA VAL A 424 14.80 16.09 4.36
C VAL A 424 15.74 15.36 5.32
N THR A 425 15.48 15.43 6.63
CA THR A 425 16.27 14.72 7.65
C THR A 425 15.85 13.26 7.77
N LEU A 426 14.67 12.91 7.27
CA LEU A 426 14.19 11.54 7.25
C LEU A 426 14.76 10.75 6.05
N PRO A 427 15.05 9.46 6.24
CA PRO A 427 15.38 8.56 5.14
C PRO A 427 14.18 8.46 4.20
N VAL A 428 14.45 8.26 2.92
CA VAL A 428 13.42 8.25 1.87
C VAL A 428 12.26 7.31 2.21
N SER A 429 12.52 6.15 2.83
CA SER A 429 11.48 5.19 3.24
C SER A 429 10.45 5.72 4.25
N LEU A 430 10.78 6.79 4.99
CA LEU A 430 9.87 7.44 5.96
C LEU A 430 9.24 8.73 5.43
N ARG A 431 9.65 9.20 4.24
CA ARG A 431 9.17 10.45 3.62
C ARG A 431 7.84 10.24 2.87
N LEU A 432 6.87 9.62 3.53
CA LEU A 432 5.54 9.35 3.00
C LEU A 432 4.63 10.59 3.16
N LYS A 433 3.71 10.79 2.21
CA LYS A 433 2.74 11.89 2.26
C LYS A 433 1.69 11.65 3.35
N ASP A 434 1.39 12.71 4.10
CA ASP A 434 0.39 12.69 5.17
C ASP A 434 -0.99 12.24 4.64
N ASN A 435 -1.70 11.42 5.42
CA ASN A 435 -3.01 10.83 5.09
C ASN A 435 -3.05 9.83 3.92
N GLU A 436 -1.93 9.55 3.24
CA GLU A 436 -1.84 8.55 2.16
C GLU A 436 -1.25 7.21 2.63
N GLU A 437 -1.16 7.01 3.94
CA GLU A 437 -0.53 5.84 4.58
C GLU A 437 -1.39 4.59 4.64
N ARG A 438 -2.58 4.62 4.02
CA ARG A 438 -3.30 3.40 3.63
C ARG A 438 -2.95 3.14 2.16
N PRO A 439 -1.78 2.53 1.87
CA PRO A 439 -1.57 2.05 0.52
C PRO A 439 -2.72 1.07 0.21
N PRO A 440 -3.34 1.12 -0.99
CA PRO A 440 -4.43 0.22 -1.36
C PRO A 440 -4.15 -1.24 -0.95
N SER A 441 -5.17 -2.04 -0.63
CA SER A 441 -4.99 -3.39 -0.06
C SER A 441 -4.01 -4.28 -0.85
N ILE A 442 -4.02 -4.17 -2.17
CA ILE A 442 -3.11 -4.86 -3.11
C ILE A 442 -1.64 -4.53 -2.81
N TRP A 443 -1.35 -3.38 -2.20
CA TRP A 443 -0.02 -2.85 -1.93
C TRP A 443 0.55 -3.35 -0.61
N LYS A 444 -0.28 -3.93 0.27
CA LYS A 444 0.19 -4.63 1.48
C LYS A 444 1.13 -5.79 1.13
N SER A 445 0.93 -6.39 -0.06
CA SER A 445 1.69 -7.51 -0.61
C SER A 445 3.19 -7.23 -0.82
N TYR A 446 3.54 -5.98 -1.16
CA TYR A 446 4.93 -5.55 -1.38
C TYR A 446 5.64 -5.12 -0.09
N VAL A 447 4.90 -4.84 0.98
CA VAL A 447 5.44 -4.53 2.32
C VAL A 447 5.59 -5.80 3.17
N THR A 448 4.83 -6.85 2.83
CA THR A 448 5.03 -8.19 3.39
C THR A 448 6.15 -8.91 2.62
N PRO A 449 7.02 -9.66 3.32
CA PRO A 449 8.11 -10.42 2.66
C PRO A 449 7.61 -11.57 1.77
N PHE A 450 6.30 -11.79 1.67
CA PHE A 450 5.71 -13.00 1.11
C PHE A 450 5.09 -12.87 -0.28
N ILE A 451 4.99 -11.66 -0.84
CA ILE A 451 4.34 -11.50 -2.16
C ILE A 451 5.20 -10.60 -3.06
N GLY A 452 6.42 -11.06 -3.31
CA GLY A 452 7.02 -10.89 -4.63
C GLY A 452 6.45 -12.01 -5.51
N GLY A 453 5.41 -11.73 -6.28
CA GLY A 453 4.65 -12.69 -7.11
C GLY A 453 5.42 -13.41 -8.21
N HIS A 454 6.75 -13.41 -8.16
CA HIS A 454 7.62 -14.26 -8.99
C HIS A 454 8.75 -14.96 -8.20
N ALA A 455 9.06 -14.57 -6.96
CA ALA A 455 10.30 -14.99 -6.30
C ALA A 455 10.14 -16.03 -5.16
N THR A 456 8.92 -16.45 -4.81
CA THR A 456 8.70 -17.51 -3.80
C THR A 456 8.25 -18.86 -4.37
N PHE A 457 7.84 -18.92 -5.64
CA PHE A 457 7.31 -20.15 -6.23
C PHE A 457 8.40 -21.15 -6.65
N GLU A 458 9.61 -20.69 -6.98
CA GLU A 458 10.71 -21.57 -7.41
C GLU A 458 11.58 -22.06 -6.24
N GLY A 459 11.68 -21.30 -5.14
CA GLY A 459 12.59 -21.60 -4.03
C GLY A 459 12.07 -22.62 -3.00
N GLN A 460 10.74 -22.77 -2.86
CA GLN A 460 10.14 -23.79 -2.00
C GLN A 460 9.58 -24.88 -2.91
N GLY A 461 10.37 -25.92 -3.18
CA GLY A 461 10.08 -26.99 -4.12
C GLY A 461 8.58 -27.24 -4.32
N HIS A 462 8.09 -26.86 -5.51
CA HIS A 462 6.69 -26.87 -5.95
C HIS A 462 5.91 -28.15 -5.58
N GLU A 463 6.59 -29.30 -5.47
CA GLU A 463 6.00 -30.57 -5.02
C GLU A 463 5.61 -30.62 -3.54
N ASN A 464 6.35 -29.98 -2.64
CA ASN A 464 6.00 -29.95 -1.22
C ASN A 464 4.76 -29.07 -0.99
N TRP A 465 4.68 -27.92 -1.68
CA TRP A 465 3.52 -27.04 -1.63
C TRP A 465 2.28 -27.70 -2.27
N ARG A 466 2.45 -28.45 -3.38
CA ARG A 466 1.37 -29.27 -3.97
C ARG A 466 0.84 -30.36 -3.03
N LYS A 467 1.60 -30.80 -2.03
CA LYS A 467 1.19 -31.89 -1.13
C LYS A 467 0.62 -31.37 0.19
N HIS A 468 1.18 -30.29 0.74
CA HIS A 468 0.79 -29.74 2.04
C HIS A 468 0.95 -28.22 2.08
N PHE A 469 -0.11 -27.50 2.47
CA PHE A 469 -0.01 -26.09 2.85
C PHE A 469 -0.63 -25.86 4.22
N ASN A 470 0.15 -25.28 5.14
CA ASN A 470 -0.28 -24.97 6.50
C ASN A 470 -0.48 -23.44 6.64
N MET A 471 -1.67 -23.03 7.06
CA MET A 471 -1.97 -21.64 7.41
C MET A 471 -2.22 -21.52 8.91
N ASN A 472 -1.60 -20.54 9.56
CA ASN A 472 -1.98 -20.14 10.90
C ASN A 472 -3.13 -19.13 10.81
N VAL A 473 -4.31 -19.50 11.31
CA VAL A 473 -5.47 -18.60 11.36
C VAL A 473 -5.63 -18.07 12.79
N ASP A 474 -5.64 -16.75 12.92
CA ASP A 474 -5.92 -16.07 14.19
C ASP A 474 -7.42 -15.81 14.30
N LEU A 475 -8.06 -16.44 15.30
CA LEU A 475 -9.50 -16.33 15.57
C LEU A 475 -9.80 -15.22 16.60
N GLY A 476 -8.83 -14.36 16.92
CA GLY A 476 -8.84 -13.48 18.09
C GLY A 476 -10.01 -12.49 18.18
N ARG A 477 -10.46 -11.88 17.06
CA ARG A 477 -11.51 -10.83 17.13
C ARG A 477 -12.92 -11.36 17.45
N PRO A 478 -13.43 -12.43 16.82
CA PRO A 478 -14.77 -12.94 17.11
C PRO A 478 -14.93 -13.55 18.51
N ILE A 479 -13.88 -14.19 19.03
CA ILE A 479 -13.93 -14.91 20.32
C ILE A 479 -13.81 -13.93 21.51
N GLN A 480 -12.94 -12.91 21.41
CA GLN A 480 -12.73 -11.90 22.46
C GLN A 480 -14.03 -11.18 22.85
N LYS A 481 -14.92 -10.89 21.90
CA LYS A 481 -16.13 -10.09 22.14
C LYS A 481 -17.16 -10.80 23.03
N ASN A 482 -17.13 -12.13 23.07
CA ASN A 482 -18.18 -12.93 23.71
C ASN A 482 -17.70 -13.69 24.97
N PHE A 483 -16.40 -13.99 25.12
CA PHE A 483 -15.96 -14.98 26.13
C PHE A 483 -14.68 -14.62 26.92
N GLY A 484 -14.19 -13.38 26.83
CA GLY A 484 -12.95 -12.98 27.50
C GLY A 484 -11.69 -13.43 26.76
N TYR A 485 -10.51 -13.02 27.26
CA TYR A 485 -9.20 -13.11 26.59
C TYR A 485 -8.66 -14.54 26.40
N VAL A 486 -9.31 -15.37 25.59
CA VAL A 486 -8.80 -16.68 25.17
C VAL A 486 -8.32 -16.57 23.72
N TYR A 487 -7.00 -16.57 23.54
CA TYR A 487 -6.37 -16.67 22.23
C TYR A 487 -6.39 -18.13 21.79
N ALA A 488 -7.23 -18.46 20.81
CA ALA A 488 -7.16 -19.75 20.13
C ALA A 488 -6.48 -19.54 18.78
N ARG A 489 -5.24 -20.02 18.65
CA ARG A 489 -4.55 -20.13 17.36
C ARG A 489 -4.80 -21.54 16.83
N VAL A 490 -5.28 -21.63 15.60
CA VAL A 490 -5.56 -22.91 14.94
C VAL A 490 -4.68 -23.01 13.69
N GLU A 491 -3.96 -24.11 13.56
CA GLU A 491 -3.22 -24.49 12.36
C GLU A 491 -4.20 -25.19 11.42
N LEU A 492 -4.42 -24.59 10.25
CA LEU A 492 -5.17 -25.17 9.16
C LEU A 492 -4.19 -25.91 8.25
N SER A 493 -4.26 -27.24 8.22
CA SER A 493 -3.48 -28.10 7.34
C SER A 493 -4.35 -28.56 6.18
N VAL A 494 -4.02 -28.16 4.96
CA VAL A 494 -4.71 -28.61 3.74
C VAL A 494 -3.81 -29.62 3.04
N GLN A 495 -4.28 -30.87 2.91
CA GLN A 495 -3.60 -31.94 2.21
C GLN A 495 -4.35 -32.25 0.91
N LEU A 496 -3.63 -32.16 -0.21
CA LEU A 496 -4.15 -32.51 -1.53
C LEU A 496 -3.94 -34.01 -1.79
N PRO A 497 -4.90 -34.72 -2.41
CA PRO A 497 -4.77 -36.15 -2.67
C PRO A 497 -3.61 -36.47 -3.63
N GLU A 498 -2.96 -37.62 -3.43
CA GLU A 498 -1.90 -38.10 -4.33
C GLU A 498 -2.48 -38.41 -5.72
N GLY A 499 -1.83 -37.90 -6.78
CA GLY A 499 -2.25 -38.12 -8.17
C GLY A 499 -3.24 -37.10 -8.74
N TYR A 500 -3.24 -35.87 -8.23
CA TYR A 500 -4.08 -34.78 -8.73
C TYR A 500 -3.94 -34.55 -10.26
N PRO A 501 -5.04 -34.35 -11.03
CA PRO A 501 -6.43 -34.15 -10.59
C PRO A 501 -7.14 -35.48 -10.29
N ALA A 502 -7.46 -35.73 -9.01
CA ALA A 502 -8.27 -36.86 -8.58
C ALA A 502 -9.62 -36.33 -8.09
N THR A 503 -10.70 -37.08 -8.28
CA THR A 503 -12.09 -36.72 -7.87
C THR A 503 -12.31 -36.60 -6.36
N ALA A 504 -11.25 -36.67 -5.55
CA ALA A 504 -11.30 -36.57 -4.10
C ALA A 504 -11.16 -35.10 -3.66
N ALA A 505 -12.01 -34.67 -2.74
CA ALA A 505 -11.90 -33.36 -2.12
C ALA A 505 -10.58 -33.24 -1.31
N PRO A 506 -9.99 -32.03 -1.22
CA PRO A 506 -8.86 -31.80 -0.31
C PRO A 506 -9.22 -32.19 1.12
N ILE A 507 -8.29 -32.82 1.82
CA ILE A 507 -8.44 -33.11 3.25
C ILE A 507 -8.01 -31.85 4.00
N ILE A 508 -8.88 -31.34 4.85
CA ILE A 508 -8.61 -30.14 5.64
C ILE A 508 -8.67 -30.50 7.12
N GLU A 509 -7.52 -30.39 7.79
CA GLU A 509 -7.38 -30.65 9.22
C GLU A 509 -7.16 -29.34 9.98
N LEU A 510 -7.85 -29.18 11.11
CA LEU A 510 -7.64 -28.09 12.05
C LEU A 510 -6.95 -28.65 13.29
N LYS A 511 -5.75 -28.14 13.58
CA LYS A 511 -4.98 -28.53 14.77
C LYS A 511 -4.83 -27.33 15.68
N PRO A 512 -5.10 -27.43 16.99
CA PRO A 512 -4.73 -26.39 17.93
C PRO A 512 -3.23 -26.11 17.81
N ALA A 513 -2.85 -24.86 17.53
CA ALA A 513 -1.44 -24.53 17.41
C ALA A 513 -0.80 -24.56 18.81
N GLY A 514 0.20 -25.44 19.00
CA GLY A 514 1.06 -25.42 20.19
C GLY A 514 0.64 -26.30 21.37
N GLY A 515 0.05 -27.48 21.15
CA GLY A 515 -0.08 -28.50 22.20
C GLY A 515 -1.04 -28.15 23.36
N LEU A 516 -1.96 -27.21 23.13
CA LEU A 516 -3.10 -27.01 24.02
C LEU A 516 -3.88 -28.34 24.09
N SER A 517 -3.95 -28.95 25.28
CA SER A 517 -4.73 -30.17 25.47
C SER A 517 -6.20 -29.89 25.15
N GLU A 518 -6.87 -30.81 24.44
CA GLU A 518 -8.31 -30.72 24.09
C GLU A 518 -9.22 -30.37 25.28
N GLU A 519 -8.78 -30.64 26.51
CA GLU A 519 -9.48 -30.30 27.76
C GLU A 519 -9.63 -28.78 28.02
N ALA A 520 -8.91 -27.91 27.31
CA ALA A 520 -8.88 -26.47 27.58
C ALA A 520 -10.01 -25.66 26.90
N LEU A 521 -10.73 -26.23 25.94
CA LEU A 521 -11.83 -25.56 25.24
C LEU A 521 -13.10 -26.40 25.36
N PRO A 522 -14.19 -25.89 25.98
CA PRO A 522 -15.45 -26.62 26.09
C PRO A 522 -15.92 -27.06 24.69
N ALA A 523 -16.29 -28.34 24.52
CA ALA A 523 -16.73 -28.89 23.23
C ALA A 523 -17.88 -28.07 22.60
N GLU A 524 -18.73 -27.47 23.42
CA GLU A 524 -19.83 -26.59 23.01
C GLU A 524 -19.34 -25.27 22.37
N LEU A 525 -18.15 -24.76 22.74
CA LEU A 525 -17.53 -23.57 22.16
C LEU A 525 -16.94 -23.86 20.77
N LEU A 526 -16.31 -25.03 20.63
CA LEU A 526 -15.77 -25.57 19.38
C LEU A 526 -16.88 -25.74 18.33
N GLN A 527 -18.05 -26.24 18.74
CA GLN A 527 -19.13 -26.57 17.82
C GLN A 527 -20.02 -25.37 17.48
N SER A 528 -20.38 -24.51 18.44
CA SER A 528 -21.36 -23.45 18.20
C SER A 528 -20.80 -22.16 17.58
N SER A 529 -19.52 -21.85 17.83
CA SER A 529 -18.93 -20.54 17.48
C SER A 529 -17.75 -20.65 16.50
N LEU A 530 -16.99 -21.74 16.60
CA LEU A 530 -15.83 -22.01 15.76
C LEU A 530 -16.22 -22.62 14.42
N GLU A 531 -17.17 -23.57 14.41
CA GLU A 531 -17.61 -24.28 13.19
C GLU A 531 -18.12 -23.33 12.08
N PRO A 532 -18.95 -22.29 12.33
CA PRO A 532 -19.39 -21.37 11.28
C PRO A 532 -18.27 -20.44 10.78
N LEU A 533 -17.37 -20.01 11.68
CA LEU A 533 -16.24 -19.14 11.34
C LEU A 533 -15.22 -19.88 10.49
N VAL A 534 -14.89 -21.11 10.91
CA VAL A 534 -14.09 -22.07 10.16
C VAL A 534 -14.74 -22.37 8.81
N THR A 535 -16.05 -22.65 8.77
CA THR A 535 -16.75 -22.94 7.51
C THR A 535 -16.66 -21.77 6.54
N ASN A 536 -16.86 -20.52 6.99
CA ASN A 536 -16.72 -19.34 6.13
C ASN A 536 -15.26 -19.14 5.64
N THR A 537 -14.28 -19.29 6.52
CA THR A 537 -12.86 -19.21 6.11
C THR A 537 -12.49 -20.34 5.15
N LEU A 538 -13.04 -21.54 5.35
CA LEU A 538 -12.86 -22.67 4.45
C LEU A 538 -13.52 -22.44 3.09
N GLU A 539 -14.71 -21.83 3.03
CA GLU A 539 -15.38 -21.48 1.78
C GLU A 539 -14.58 -20.42 0.99
N GLU A 540 -14.02 -19.42 1.66
CA GLU A 540 -13.12 -18.43 1.04
C GLU A 540 -11.81 -19.08 0.53
N CYS A 541 -11.20 -19.96 1.34
CA CYS A 541 -10.01 -20.71 0.95
C CYS A 541 -10.30 -21.68 -0.21
N GLN A 542 -11.46 -22.36 -0.22
CA GLN A 542 -11.89 -23.23 -1.31
C GLN A 542 -12.08 -22.44 -2.60
N GLY A 543 -12.61 -21.21 -2.55
CA GLY A 543 -12.70 -20.32 -3.70
C GLY A 543 -11.33 -19.96 -4.29
N MET A 544 -10.35 -19.67 -3.43
CA MET A 544 -8.97 -19.38 -3.85
C MET A 544 -8.26 -20.62 -4.42
N VAL A 545 -8.47 -21.80 -3.82
CA VAL A 545 -7.98 -23.08 -4.34
C VAL A 545 -8.62 -23.39 -5.70
N ALA A 546 -9.92 -23.19 -5.87
CA ALA A 546 -10.61 -23.40 -7.14
C ALA A 546 -10.11 -22.46 -8.25
N LEU A 547 -9.85 -21.19 -7.93
CA LEU A 547 -9.27 -20.22 -8.87
C LEU A 547 -7.87 -20.65 -9.32
N PHE A 548 -7.06 -21.15 -8.37
CA PHE A 548 -5.74 -21.72 -8.66
C PHE A 548 -5.84 -23.00 -9.52
N MET A 549 -6.83 -23.87 -9.27
CA MET A 549 -7.08 -25.07 -10.07
C MET A 549 -7.40 -24.74 -11.53
N VAL A 550 -8.20 -23.69 -11.77
CA VAL A 550 -8.51 -23.21 -13.12
C VAL A 550 -7.26 -22.64 -13.79
N ALA A 551 -6.44 -21.86 -13.06
CA ALA A 551 -5.20 -21.32 -13.60
C ALA A 551 -4.19 -22.41 -13.98
N GLU A 552 -4.04 -23.45 -13.15
CA GLU A 552 -3.17 -24.59 -13.43
C GLU A 552 -3.66 -25.45 -14.60
N ALA A 553 -4.97 -25.72 -14.68
CA ALA A 553 -5.55 -26.48 -15.78
C ALA A 553 -5.38 -25.75 -17.13
N VAL A 554 -5.56 -24.43 -17.14
CA VAL A 554 -5.30 -23.59 -18.31
C VAL A 554 -3.81 -23.62 -18.66
N ARG A 555 -2.91 -23.53 -17.66
CA ARG A 555 -1.45 -23.59 -17.89
C ARG A 555 -0.98 -24.92 -18.47
N ASP A 556 -1.47 -26.04 -17.94
CA ASP A 556 -1.10 -27.37 -18.41
C ASP A 556 -1.68 -27.63 -19.81
N TRP A 557 -2.92 -27.22 -20.07
CA TRP A 557 -3.50 -27.25 -21.41
C TRP A 557 -2.66 -26.44 -22.42
N LEU A 558 -2.23 -25.22 -22.07
CA LEU A 558 -1.37 -24.40 -22.92
C LEU A 558 -0.02 -25.08 -23.22
N ARG A 559 0.56 -25.83 -22.26
CA ARG A 559 1.78 -26.61 -22.48
C ARG A 559 1.58 -27.81 -23.38
N GLU A 560 0.48 -28.55 -23.19
CA GLU A 560 0.15 -29.73 -24.01
C GLU A 560 -0.07 -29.38 -25.47
N HIS A 561 -0.62 -28.19 -25.73
CA HIS A 561 -0.90 -27.70 -27.08
C HIS A 561 0.26 -26.89 -27.68
N GLY A 562 1.44 -26.90 -27.04
CA GLY A 562 2.63 -26.19 -27.53
C GLY A 562 2.49 -24.66 -27.55
N ARG A 563 1.52 -24.11 -26.81
CA ARG A 563 1.20 -22.68 -26.71
C ARG A 563 1.95 -21.98 -25.57
N MET A 564 2.67 -22.76 -24.76
CA MET A 564 3.56 -22.28 -23.72
C MET A 564 4.83 -23.12 -23.75
N GLU A 565 5.99 -22.48 -23.91
CA GLU A 565 7.27 -23.17 -23.98
C GLU A 565 7.51 -23.96 -22.69
N ARG A 566 7.94 -25.24 -22.82
CA ARG A 566 8.40 -26.00 -21.66
C ARG A 566 9.67 -25.33 -21.14
N PRO A 567 9.79 -25.07 -19.83
CA PRO A 567 11.05 -24.61 -19.28
C PRO A 567 12.12 -25.64 -19.65
N VAL A 568 13.14 -25.17 -20.37
CA VAL A 568 14.28 -25.99 -20.75
C VAL A 568 14.91 -26.47 -19.45
N LYS A 569 14.80 -27.76 -19.16
CA LYS A 569 15.62 -28.37 -18.11
C LYS A 569 17.07 -28.21 -18.56
N GLU A 570 17.84 -27.41 -17.84
CA GLU A 570 19.29 -27.38 -17.97
C GLU A 570 19.84 -28.77 -17.61
N GLU A 571 19.94 -29.65 -18.61
CA GLU A 571 20.88 -30.76 -18.56
C GLU A 571 22.22 -30.23 -19.06
N ALA A 572 23.23 -30.36 -18.18
CA ALA A 572 24.61 -30.02 -18.48
C ALA A 572 25.09 -30.78 -19.72
N VAL A 573 25.36 -30.06 -20.82
CA VAL A 573 26.05 -30.61 -21.98
C VAL A 573 27.36 -29.85 -22.20
N SER A 574 28.43 -30.52 -21.80
CA SER A 574 29.78 -30.28 -22.30
C SER A 574 29.89 -30.68 -23.78
N GLY A 575 30.41 -29.79 -24.62
CA GLY A 575 31.25 -30.19 -25.75
C GLY A 575 30.80 -29.83 -27.18
N ALA A 576 31.60 -28.95 -27.80
CA ALA A 576 32.04 -28.91 -29.20
C ALA A 576 31.05 -28.61 -30.36
N VAL A 577 31.11 -27.34 -30.79
CA VAL A 577 31.09 -26.74 -32.15
C VAL A 577 30.69 -27.61 -33.36
N SER A 578 29.73 -27.09 -34.15
CA SER A 578 29.81 -27.12 -35.63
C SER A 578 29.03 -25.95 -36.26
N GLU A 579 29.74 -25.09 -36.99
CA GLU A 579 29.18 -24.04 -37.85
C GLU A 579 28.55 -24.61 -39.14
N LYS A 580 27.40 -24.04 -39.57
CA LYS A 580 26.96 -23.69 -40.95
C LYS A 580 25.41 -23.67 -41.09
N PRO A 581 24.82 -23.03 -42.13
CA PRO A 581 24.67 -21.58 -42.33
C PRO A 581 23.18 -21.17 -42.51
N CYS A 582 22.88 -19.89 -42.32
CA CYS A 582 21.54 -19.30 -42.54
C CYS A 582 21.07 -19.37 -44.01
N ARG A 583 19.86 -19.90 -44.21
CA ARG A 583 18.85 -19.62 -45.27
C ARG A 583 17.56 -20.27 -44.74
N GLY A 584 16.38 -19.67 -44.68
CA GLY A 584 15.83 -18.37 -45.03
C GLY A 584 14.30 -18.49 -44.87
N SER A 585 13.61 -17.34 -44.91
CA SER A 585 12.16 -17.11 -45.08
C SER A 585 11.19 -17.65 -44.01
N GLY A 586 10.43 -16.73 -43.43
CA GLY A 586 9.18 -16.99 -42.74
C GLY A 586 8.87 -15.86 -41.76
N ASP A 587 8.09 -14.88 -42.22
CA ASP A 587 7.39 -13.95 -41.33
C ASP A 587 6.48 -14.77 -40.40
N ASP A 588 6.77 -14.81 -39.11
CA ASP A 588 5.85 -15.33 -38.08
C ASP A 588 5.55 -14.19 -37.11
N ASP A 589 4.56 -13.37 -37.48
CA ASP A 589 3.83 -12.52 -36.56
C ASP A 589 3.08 -13.41 -35.57
N PHE A 590 3.51 -13.44 -34.31
CA PHE A 590 2.73 -14.02 -33.21
C PHE A 590 1.67 -13.01 -32.75
N ASP A 591 0.60 -12.88 -33.54
CA ASP A 591 -0.67 -12.34 -33.04
C ASP A 591 -1.41 -13.47 -32.31
N VAL A 592 -1.55 -13.33 -30.99
CA VAL A 592 -2.41 -14.21 -30.19
C VAL A 592 -3.86 -13.75 -30.36
N ASP A 593 -4.55 -14.31 -31.34
CA ASP A 593 -5.99 -14.13 -31.54
C ASP A 593 -6.79 -14.80 -30.41
N SER A 594 -7.78 -14.09 -29.87
CA SER A 594 -8.70 -14.61 -28.83
C SER A 594 -9.68 -15.69 -29.32
N GLU A 595 -9.59 -16.12 -30.59
CA GLU A 595 -10.46 -17.12 -31.22
C GLU A 595 -10.01 -18.59 -30.93
N ASP A 596 -8.90 -18.82 -30.21
CA ASP A 596 -8.23 -20.13 -30.08
C ASP A 596 -8.43 -20.88 -28.74
N LEU A 597 -9.43 -20.51 -27.92
CA LEU A 597 -9.87 -21.40 -26.85
C LEU A 597 -10.71 -22.52 -27.46
N ASP A 598 -10.09 -23.70 -27.61
CA ASP A 598 -10.74 -24.92 -28.08
C ASP A 598 -12.02 -25.21 -27.27
N GLY A 599 -13.07 -25.62 -27.98
CA GLY A 599 -14.30 -26.14 -27.36
C GLY A 599 -14.02 -27.25 -26.36
N GLU A 600 -12.97 -28.04 -26.55
CA GLU A 600 -12.54 -29.08 -25.59
C GLU A 600 -12.04 -28.50 -24.26
N LEU A 601 -11.32 -27.36 -24.26
CA LEU A 601 -10.90 -26.70 -23.02
C LEU A 601 -12.09 -26.06 -22.30
N ILE A 602 -13.01 -25.47 -23.06
CA ILE A 602 -14.25 -24.89 -22.53
C ILE A 602 -15.12 -26.00 -21.92
N ASP A 603 -15.28 -27.14 -22.61
CA ASP A 603 -16.06 -28.27 -22.12
C ASP A 603 -15.38 -28.93 -20.91
N ALA A 604 -14.06 -29.09 -20.90
CA ALA A 604 -13.31 -29.59 -19.74
C ALA A 604 -13.42 -28.67 -18.52
N LEU A 605 -13.36 -27.34 -18.72
CA LEU A 605 -13.59 -26.35 -17.67
C LEU A 605 -15.05 -26.40 -17.17
N LEU A 606 -16.02 -26.55 -18.06
CA LEU A 606 -17.45 -26.65 -17.70
C LEU A 606 -17.79 -27.97 -16.99
N GLU A 607 -17.10 -29.07 -17.30
CA GLU A 607 -17.26 -30.38 -16.65
C GLU A 607 -16.65 -30.37 -15.23
N LEU A 608 -15.49 -29.72 -15.05
CA LEU A 608 -14.88 -29.40 -13.74
C LEU A 608 -15.81 -28.52 -12.89
N ILE A 609 -16.47 -27.55 -13.53
CA ILE A 609 -17.42 -26.64 -12.88
C ILE A 609 -18.74 -27.35 -12.51
N HIS A 610 -19.20 -28.33 -13.28
CA HIS A 610 -20.45 -29.07 -13.01
C HIS A 610 -20.34 -30.08 -11.86
N CYS A 611 -19.14 -30.52 -11.48
CA CYS A 611 -18.95 -31.52 -10.43
C CYS A 611 -19.00 -30.98 -8.98
N SER A 612 -19.10 -29.67 -8.76
CA SER A 612 -19.15 -29.08 -7.41
C SER A 612 -20.47 -28.36 -7.10
N SER A 613 -21.02 -28.63 -5.91
CA SER A 613 -22.33 -28.12 -5.46
C SER A 613 -22.34 -26.62 -5.17
N ARG A 614 -23.55 -26.01 -5.13
CA ARG A 614 -24.03 -24.64 -4.77
C ARG A 614 -23.10 -23.40 -4.85
N SER A 615 -21.81 -23.50 -4.58
CA SER A 615 -20.79 -22.45 -4.65
C SER A 615 -20.48 -21.96 -6.08
N VAL A 616 -20.89 -22.73 -7.10
CA VAL A 616 -20.66 -22.46 -8.53
C VAL A 616 -21.56 -21.37 -9.11
N ALA A 617 -22.68 -21.02 -8.46
CA ALA A 617 -23.60 -20.00 -8.95
C ALA A 617 -22.94 -18.62 -9.15
N HIS A 618 -21.87 -18.30 -8.41
CA HIS A 618 -21.12 -17.06 -8.59
C HIS A 618 -20.10 -17.13 -9.74
N VAL A 619 -19.45 -18.28 -9.94
CA VAL A 619 -18.47 -18.48 -11.03
C VAL A 619 -19.16 -18.60 -12.39
N THR A 620 -20.29 -19.33 -12.47
CA THR A 620 -21.10 -19.39 -13.70
C THR A 620 -21.68 -18.02 -14.07
N ARG A 621 -22.07 -17.22 -13.06
CA ARG A 621 -22.55 -15.85 -13.27
C ARG A 621 -21.43 -14.92 -13.73
N PHE A 622 -20.23 -15.06 -13.16
CA PHE A 622 -19.02 -14.35 -13.58
C PHE A 622 -18.67 -14.62 -15.06
N PHE A 623 -18.63 -15.89 -15.50
CA PHE A 623 -18.38 -16.20 -16.91
C PHE A 623 -19.53 -15.77 -17.84
N ALA A 624 -20.79 -15.86 -17.40
CA ALA A 624 -21.94 -15.38 -18.17
C ALA A 624 -21.94 -13.84 -18.33
N ASP A 625 -21.51 -13.11 -17.31
CA ASP A 625 -21.39 -11.65 -17.34
C ASP A 625 -20.17 -11.20 -18.16
N LEU A 626 -19.05 -11.95 -18.13
CA LEU A 626 -17.89 -11.74 -19.01
C LEU A 626 -18.28 -11.92 -20.50
N TYR A 627 -19.03 -12.98 -20.81
CA TYR A 627 -19.51 -13.26 -22.17
C TYR A 627 -20.53 -12.21 -22.64
N ARG A 628 -21.42 -11.76 -21.75
CA ARG A 628 -22.38 -10.68 -22.01
C ARG A 628 -21.68 -9.35 -22.28
N SER A 629 -20.62 -9.04 -21.54
CA SER A 629 -19.83 -7.81 -21.71
C SER A 629 -19.09 -7.78 -23.05
N ALA A 630 -18.47 -8.90 -23.45
CA ALA A 630 -17.82 -9.05 -24.76
C ALA A 630 -18.82 -8.87 -25.92
N MET A 631 -20.03 -9.44 -25.80
CA MET A 631 -21.08 -9.30 -26.80
C MET A 631 -21.63 -7.87 -26.91
N LEU A 632 -21.80 -7.18 -25.78
CA LEU A 632 -22.27 -5.78 -25.75
C LEU A 632 -21.23 -4.81 -26.33
N SER A 633 -19.94 -5.09 -26.12
CA SER A 633 -18.82 -4.34 -26.71
C SER A 633 -18.82 -4.44 -28.25
N GLN A 634 -19.00 -5.65 -28.80
CA GLN A 634 -19.10 -5.85 -30.24
C GLN A 634 -20.37 -5.23 -30.84
N LEU A 635 -21.51 -5.29 -30.14
CA LEU A 635 -22.74 -4.65 -30.57
C LEU A 635 -22.61 -3.12 -30.59
N SER A 636 -21.94 -2.54 -29.59
CA SER A 636 -21.67 -1.09 -29.52
C SER A 636 -20.71 -0.63 -30.61
N ALA A 637 -19.68 -1.43 -30.92
CA ALA A 637 -18.75 -1.14 -32.00
C ALA A 637 -19.45 -1.15 -33.37
N LEU A 638 -20.35 -2.11 -33.61
CA LEU A 638 -21.14 -2.20 -34.84
C LEU A 638 -22.11 -1.00 -35.00
N VAL A 639 -22.77 -0.57 -33.92
CA VAL A 639 -23.65 0.61 -33.93
C VAL A 639 -22.86 1.89 -34.18
N GLN A 640 -21.68 2.05 -33.56
CA GLN A 640 -20.79 3.18 -33.83
C GLN A 640 -20.27 3.19 -35.27
N GLN A 641 -19.98 2.02 -35.85
CA GLN A 641 -19.52 1.88 -37.23
C GLN A 641 -20.62 2.25 -38.24
N ILE A 642 -21.88 1.89 -37.96
CA ILE A 642 -23.03 2.29 -38.78
C ILE A 642 -23.28 3.80 -38.70
N CYS A 643 -23.11 4.41 -37.52
CA CYS A 643 -23.29 5.85 -37.34
C CYS A 643 -22.14 6.71 -37.89
N SER A 644 -20.97 6.13 -38.19
CA SER A 644 -19.78 6.86 -38.66
C SER A 644 -19.57 6.83 -40.18
N PHE A 645 -20.31 5.98 -40.91
CA PHE A 645 -20.35 6.02 -42.38
C PHE A 645 -21.44 6.98 -42.87
N ASN A 646 -21.04 8.16 -43.37
CA ASN A 646 -21.87 9.10 -44.12
C ASN A 646 -22.23 8.54 -45.52
N LEU A 647 -23.01 7.48 -45.56
CA LEU A 647 -23.69 7.01 -46.77
C LEU A 647 -25.17 7.42 -46.59
N PHE A 648 -25.66 8.27 -47.49
CA PHE A 648 -27.01 8.89 -47.53
C PHE A 648 -27.17 10.23 -46.78
N PRO A 649 -26.92 11.37 -47.47
CA PRO A 649 -27.13 12.72 -46.93
C PRO A 649 -28.60 13.13 -46.79
N GLU A 650 -29.56 12.28 -47.16
CA GLU A 650 -30.99 12.65 -47.25
C GLU A 650 -31.85 12.22 -46.05
N ILE A 651 -31.27 11.60 -45.02
CA ILE A 651 -31.98 11.29 -43.77
C ILE A 651 -31.53 12.25 -42.67
N GLN A 652 -31.97 13.50 -42.76
CA GLN A 652 -31.97 14.40 -41.61
C GLN A 652 -33.38 14.56 -41.06
N ALA A 653 -33.51 14.22 -39.76
CA ALA A 653 -34.63 14.46 -38.86
C ALA A 653 -35.89 13.57 -39.02
N SER A 654 -36.03 12.55 -38.15
CA SER A 654 -37.08 12.53 -37.09
C SER A 654 -37.41 11.14 -36.49
N THR A 655 -36.77 10.03 -36.88
CA THR A 655 -37.09 8.70 -36.32
C THR A 655 -35.86 7.91 -35.86
N ALA A 656 -35.90 7.40 -34.63
CA ALA A 656 -34.86 6.54 -34.06
C ALA A 656 -35.02 5.09 -34.60
N PRO A 657 -33.93 4.37 -34.93
CA PRO A 657 -34.00 3.00 -35.41
C PRO A 657 -34.53 2.06 -34.32
N VAL A 658 -35.24 0.99 -34.73
CA VAL A 658 -35.85 -0.01 -33.84
C VAL A 658 -35.34 -1.40 -34.20
N LEU A 659 -34.95 -2.19 -33.19
CA LEU A 659 -34.51 -3.57 -33.39
C LEU A 659 -35.72 -4.52 -33.41
N LEU A 660 -35.90 -5.31 -34.47
CA LEU A 660 -36.98 -6.31 -34.57
C LEU A 660 -36.46 -7.73 -34.38
N GLY A 661 -37.07 -8.47 -33.45
CA GLY A 661 -36.67 -9.84 -33.10
C GLY A 661 -37.83 -10.81 -32.87
N SER A 662 -37.48 -12.10 -32.76
CA SER A 662 -38.39 -13.22 -32.48
C SER A 662 -39.10 -13.11 -31.10
N PRO A 663 -40.34 -13.62 -30.95
CA PRO A 663 -41.16 -13.42 -29.75
C PRO A 663 -40.60 -13.94 -28.41
N MET A 664 -39.51 -14.71 -28.40
CA MET A 664 -38.93 -15.29 -27.17
C MET A 664 -37.91 -14.41 -26.41
N ASN A 665 -37.42 -13.29 -26.97
CA ASN A 665 -36.15 -12.68 -26.48
C ASN A 665 -36.22 -11.26 -25.89
N ARG A 666 -37.38 -10.80 -25.40
CA ARG A 666 -37.51 -9.40 -24.90
C ARG A 666 -36.70 -9.10 -23.63
N GLY A 667 -36.40 -10.12 -22.81
CA GLY A 667 -35.68 -9.93 -21.54
C GLY A 667 -34.15 -9.79 -21.68
N ALA A 668 -33.59 -10.07 -22.86
CA ALA A 668 -32.13 -10.12 -23.09
C ALA A 668 -31.56 -8.88 -23.79
N PHE A 669 -32.41 -7.98 -24.31
CA PHE A 669 -32.01 -6.77 -25.04
C PHE A 669 -32.68 -5.54 -24.42
N VAL A 670 -32.08 -4.99 -23.37
CA VAL A 670 -32.44 -3.66 -22.85
C VAL A 670 -31.15 -2.88 -22.59
N GLY A 671 -30.77 -2.06 -23.56
CA GLY A 671 -29.81 -0.97 -23.41
C GLY A 671 -30.53 0.38 -23.47
N PRO A 672 -30.02 1.45 -22.84
CA PRO A 672 -30.77 2.68 -22.60
C PRO A 672 -31.10 3.54 -23.83
N GLN A 673 -30.68 3.17 -25.05
CA GLN A 673 -30.78 4.07 -26.22
C GLN A 673 -31.44 3.51 -27.50
N VAL A 674 -31.87 2.23 -27.55
CA VAL A 674 -32.55 1.68 -28.75
C VAL A 674 -33.75 0.80 -28.34
N PRO A 675 -35.00 1.16 -28.70
CA PRO A 675 -36.17 0.34 -28.40
C PRO A 675 -36.20 -0.95 -29.24
N ALA A 676 -36.68 -2.04 -28.65
CA ALA A 676 -36.90 -3.33 -29.33
C ALA A 676 -38.40 -3.67 -29.40
N LEU A 677 -38.89 -4.09 -30.57
CA LEU A 677 -40.29 -4.47 -30.82
C LEU A 677 -40.40 -5.92 -31.32
N LYS A 678 -41.51 -6.60 -31.00
CA LYS A 678 -41.82 -7.90 -31.62
C LYS A 678 -42.37 -7.71 -33.02
N LEU A 679 -42.06 -8.64 -33.92
CA LEU A 679 -42.55 -8.61 -35.32
C LEU A 679 -44.10 -8.53 -35.43
N ARG A 680 -44.84 -9.04 -34.42
CA ARG A 680 -46.31 -9.04 -34.35
C ARG A 680 -46.93 -7.78 -33.73
N GLU A 681 -46.12 -6.88 -33.17
CA GLU A 681 -46.59 -5.66 -32.49
C GLU A 681 -46.74 -4.47 -33.46
N LEU A 682 -46.45 -4.66 -34.75
CA LEU A 682 -46.61 -3.63 -35.79
C LEU A 682 -47.96 -3.80 -36.53
N PRO A 683 -48.70 -2.71 -36.82
CA PRO A 683 -49.93 -2.77 -37.60
C PRO A 683 -49.70 -3.31 -39.02
N HIS A 684 -50.60 -4.16 -39.54
CA HIS A 684 -50.46 -4.77 -40.87
C HIS A 684 -50.52 -3.80 -42.07
N SER A 685 -50.74 -2.50 -41.85
CA SER A 685 -50.98 -1.50 -42.88
C SER A 685 -49.83 -0.52 -43.15
N GLN A 686 -48.63 -0.74 -42.60
CA GLN A 686 -47.46 0.11 -42.85
C GLN A 686 -46.40 -0.61 -43.70
N SER A 687 -45.87 0.08 -44.71
CA SER A 687 -44.73 -0.36 -45.52
C SER A 687 -43.45 -0.30 -44.68
N LYS A 688 -42.63 -1.34 -44.74
CA LYS A 688 -41.37 -1.44 -43.99
C LYS A 688 -40.19 -1.36 -44.95
N GLU A 689 -39.19 -0.56 -44.62
CA GLU A 689 -37.91 -0.56 -45.32
C GLU A 689 -36.81 -1.06 -44.39
N THR A 690 -36.22 -2.20 -44.75
CA THR A 690 -35.13 -2.81 -43.97
C THR A 690 -33.85 -2.07 -44.28
N ILE A 691 -33.31 -1.37 -43.28
CA ILE A 691 -32.11 -0.54 -43.44
C ILE A 691 -30.85 -1.43 -43.40
N ALA A 692 -30.84 -2.44 -42.53
CA ALA A 692 -29.75 -3.39 -42.43
C ALA A 692 -30.24 -4.76 -41.94
N THR A 693 -29.67 -5.82 -42.50
CA THR A 693 -29.85 -7.20 -42.03
C THR A 693 -28.55 -7.64 -41.40
N ILE A 694 -28.59 -8.19 -40.18
CA ILE A 694 -27.38 -8.72 -39.55
C ILE A 694 -26.97 -9.99 -40.32
N PRO A 695 -25.81 -10.01 -41.01
CA PRO A 695 -25.45 -11.15 -41.84
C PRO A 695 -25.10 -12.35 -40.96
N SER A 696 -25.53 -13.55 -41.37
CA SER A 696 -25.26 -14.80 -40.64
C SER A 696 -23.77 -15.10 -40.44
N THR A 697 -22.91 -14.50 -41.28
CA THR A 697 -21.46 -14.59 -41.18
C THR A 697 -20.84 -13.73 -40.07
N ALA A 698 -21.60 -12.78 -39.51
CA ALA A 698 -21.17 -12.00 -38.34
C ALA A 698 -21.41 -12.75 -37.00
N LEU A 699 -22.12 -13.88 -37.02
CA LEU A 699 -22.33 -14.75 -35.87
C LEU A 699 -21.54 -16.04 -36.07
N LYS A 700 -20.27 -16.03 -35.65
CA LYS A 700 -19.30 -17.12 -35.92
C LYS A 700 -19.49 -18.39 -35.07
N SER A 701 -20.57 -18.52 -34.30
CA SER A 701 -20.85 -19.71 -33.46
C SER A 701 -22.09 -20.48 -33.95
N PRO A 702 -22.02 -21.84 -34.08
CA PRO A 702 -23.18 -22.68 -34.42
C PRO A 702 -24.35 -22.55 -33.43
N CYS A 703 -24.07 -22.27 -32.15
CA CYS A 703 -25.10 -22.07 -31.12
C CYS A 703 -25.79 -20.70 -31.23
N ALA A 704 -25.08 -19.65 -31.67
CA ALA A 704 -25.67 -18.32 -31.88
C ALA A 704 -26.68 -18.31 -33.05
N LEU A 705 -26.41 -19.11 -34.08
CA LEU A 705 -27.30 -19.31 -35.23
C LEU A 705 -28.62 -20.01 -34.87
N ALA A 706 -28.60 -20.94 -33.92
CA ALA A 706 -29.79 -21.65 -33.45
C ALA A 706 -30.67 -20.78 -32.52
N TRP A 707 -30.09 -19.77 -31.86
CA TRP A 707 -30.75 -19.01 -30.80
C TRP A 707 -31.35 -17.67 -31.23
N MET A 708 -30.81 -17.00 -32.26
CA MET A 708 -31.26 -15.64 -32.63
C MET A 708 -32.39 -15.58 -33.67
N GLY A 709 -32.47 -16.50 -34.63
CA GLY A 709 -33.33 -16.29 -35.81
C GLY A 709 -32.96 -15.01 -36.58
N ARG A 710 -33.62 -14.70 -37.71
CA ARG A 710 -33.34 -13.46 -38.46
C ARG A 710 -33.69 -12.23 -37.61
N ALA A 711 -32.72 -11.35 -37.41
CA ALA A 711 -32.89 -10.03 -36.78
C ALA A 711 -32.66 -8.93 -37.83
N GLU A 712 -33.60 -7.98 -37.88
CA GLU A 712 -33.65 -6.91 -38.87
C GLU A 712 -33.68 -5.55 -38.18
N ILE A 713 -32.94 -4.58 -38.73
CA ILE A 713 -33.01 -3.17 -38.34
C ILE A 713 -33.87 -2.44 -39.37
N VAL A 714 -34.95 -1.82 -38.92
CA VAL A 714 -36.00 -1.32 -39.81
C VAL A 714 -36.31 0.13 -39.45
N ALA A 715 -36.51 0.98 -40.47
CA ALA A 715 -37.09 2.31 -40.31
C ALA A 715 -38.61 2.24 -40.50
N ALA A 716 -39.33 3.03 -39.71
CA ALA A 716 -40.78 3.19 -39.83
C ALA A 716 -41.15 4.25 -40.86
#